data_AF-A0A975PX70-F1
#
_entry.id   AF-A0A975PX70-F1
#
_cell.length_a   1.000
_cell.length_b   1.000
_cell.length_c   1.000
_cell.angle_alpha   90.00
_cell.angle_beta   90.00
_cell.angle_gamma   90.00
#
_symmetry.space_group_name_H-M   'P 1'
#
loop_
_entity.id
_entity.type
_entity.pdbx_description
1 polymer ?
#
loop_
_entity_poly.entity_id
_entity_poly.type
_entity_poly.pdbx_seq_one_letter_code
_entity_poly.pdbx_strand_id
1 'polypeptide(L)'
;MAFVIAAPELVAAAAGDLEGIASTISAANSAAAIQTTGMAAAAADEVSAAIAALFSGHGEAYQAVSAQAAAFHQQFVHALSGGAFSYASAEAANVQQNLLNAVNAPTLTLLGRPLIGNGADGAPGTGTGAGGNGAPGGLLFGNGGNGGAGGSSGGAGGNGGAAGLIGNGGAGGLGGGNAAGAGGAGGIGGAGGWLYGNGGVGGAGGIGTTSVGAGGAGGSAVLFGNGGHGGSGPSGGSAGQAGLVVGDGGNAGAGSGLRGADAGLFGNAGAGGSSDSGAGGRGGNAMIGNGGNGGSSSNGAGGDGGNTMFGNGGAGGSAGGTTGFDGGAGGSVGLVGFGGDGGAGGAGDSAAFSFVRTGGAGGAGGDAGLLFGDGGTGGAGGSGGEGGTASAGGIGGAGGAGGNASLIGNGGAGGAGGTGGNNAAILEGGGAGGAGGAGGTSGLLFGNGGAGGNGGNGGATSDDAVVAAEGGAGGAGGNGFLIGHGGAGGSGGTGGEHVGANGGGGKGGAAGDGGNGGLLYGDGATGGNGGDGGDGGDGPGGDGADGGKGGNAALIGNGGNGGAGGSGGFGSPTGTDGTGGAAGTGGLFGQGGMPGAAAASALALPSLGAIPGLEAVPGLSGLGSVFGPYENLVTNTVANLDSIGADWAANPAPFLQQLASNQFGIAELIGTSLANASRDFAIGLAGVPPALQAAFQALVAGNITGAVGELGDALISIFFTGLDATDLSNIQLQGVVGDLLPIVGVPAEFGQNAINVLAALTDTNISFDIGTLSMEFGLPLAMGLNAIGSPITTAFAVADSAAAFAGAVEAGNLEAAVAALVGAPANIANGFLNGEATLELPLPPSLAPIPGADSITANIPVGGILTPLKNFSATVVFGGAPLTLPLTGTTAGGIIPALVNYLPEQLAIAIGK
;
A
#
# COMPACT_ATOMS: atom_id res chain seq x y z
N MET A 1 16.92 -3.73 -65.00
CA MET A 1 16.20 -2.59 -64.41
C MET A 1 17.04 -1.37 -64.66
N ALA A 2 16.49 -0.28 -65.19
CA ALA A 2 17.26 0.94 -65.43
C ALA A 2 17.68 1.53 -64.07
N PHE A 3 18.98 1.74 -63.88
CA PHE A 3 19.48 2.48 -62.72
C PHE A 3 18.99 3.93 -62.83
N VAL A 4 18.08 4.31 -61.95
CA VAL A 4 17.73 5.72 -61.77
C VAL A 4 18.87 6.33 -60.96
N ILE A 5 19.75 7.08 -61.62
CA ILE A 5 20.75 7.91 -60.96
C ILE A 5 20.03 9.22 -60.59
N ALA A 6 19.61 9.34 -59.34
CA ALA A 6 19.30 10.65 -58.77
C ALA A 6 20.63 11.38 -58.55
N ALA A 7 20.69 12.69 -58.74
CA ALA A 7 21.86 13.51 -58.40
C ALA A 7 21.48 14.39 -57.19
N PRO A 8 21.62 13.88 -55.95
CA PRO A 8 21.18 14.58 -54.74
C PRO A 8 21.81 15.98 -54.60
N GLU A 9 23.03 16.17 -55.10
CA GLU A 9 23.75 17.44 -55.08
C GLU A 9 23.06 18.51 -55.95
N LEU A 10 22.49 18.12 -57.09
CA LEU A 10 21.76 19.05 -57.97
C LEU A 10 20.42 19.47 -57.36
N VAL A 11 19.77 18.56 -56.62
CA VAL A 11 18.49 18.83 -55.95
C VAL A 11 18.67 19.73 -54.73
N ALA A 12 19.74 19.52 -53.96
CA ALA A 12 20.10 20.39 -52.84
C ALA A 12 20.48 21.81 -53.31
N ALA A 13 21.21 21.93 -54.42
CA ALA A 13 21.53 23.23 -55.02
C ALA A 13 20.26 23.98 -55.49
N ALA A 14 19.33 23.29 -56.16
CA ALA A 14 18.08 23.88 -56.59
C ALA A 14 17.19 24.34 -55.43
N ALA A 15 17.18 23.63 -54.30
CA ALA A 15 16.47 24.04 -53.09
C ALA A 15 17.02 25.36 -52.51
N GLY A 16 18.35 25.52 -52.49
CA GLY A 16 19.00 26.77 -52.07
C GLY A 16 18.70 27.95 -52.98
N ASP A 17 18.70 27.74 -54.31
CA ASP A 17 18.33 28.78 -55.28
C ASP A 17 16.87 29.23 -55.10
N LEU A 18 15.96 28.27 -54.86
CA LEU A 18 14.54 28.55 -54.61
C LEU A 18 14.31 29.33 -53.31
N GLU A 19 15.09 29.07 -52.25
CA GLU A 19 15.03 29.85 -51.01
C GLU A 19 15.47 31.31 -51.23
N GLY A 20 16.52 31.53 -52.05
CA GLY A 20 16.96 32.86 -52.45
C GLY A 20 15.91 33.65 -53.25
N ILE A 21 15.20 32.98 -54.15
CA ILE A 21 14.06 33.58 -54.89
C ILE A 21 12.93 33.98 -53.92
N ALA A 22 12.59 33.12 -52.97
CA ALA A 22 11.55 33.39 -51.97
C ALA A 22 11.86 34.63 -51.13
N SER A 23 13.11 34.72 -50.64
CA SER A 23 13.60 35.88 -49.88
C SER A 23 13.44 37.18 -50.67
N THR A 24 13.78 37.17 -51.96
CA THR A 24 13.67 38.33 -52.84
C THR A 24 12.21 38.76 -53.04
N ILE A 25 11.30 37.80 -53.25
CA ILE A 25 9.87 38.06 -53.45
C ILE A 25 9.21 38.57 -52.15
N SER A 26 9.51 37.97 -51.00
CA SER A 26 8.99 38.42 -49.71
C SER A 26 9.47 39.83 -49.35
N ALA A 27 10.73 40.16 -49.63
CA ALA A 27 11.25 41.52 -49.43
C ALA A 27 10.53 42.54 -50.34
N ALA A 28 10.27 42.20 -51.60
CA ALA A 28 9.53 43.05 -52.53
C ALA A 28 8.07 43.27 -52.08
N ASN A 29 7.39 42.21 -51.63
CA ASN A 29 6.02 42.29 -51.12
C ASN A 29 5.93 43.15 -49.84
N SER A 30 6.89 43.00 -48.92
CA SER A 30 6.96 43.82 -47.72
C SER A 30 7.23 45.30 -48.04
N ALA A 31 8.11 45.59 -49.00
CA ALA A 31 8.41 46.97 -49.39
C ALA A 31 7.20 47.66 -50.05
N ALA A 32 6.38 46.91 -50.80
CA ALA A 32 5.19 47.43 -51.45
C ALA A 32 4.00 47.64 -50.49
N ALA A 33 3.95 46.94 -49.36
CA ALA A 33 2.81 46.91 -48.44
C ALA A 33 2.30 48.30 -48.06
N ILE A 34 3.17 49.16 -47.54
CA ILE A 34 2.83 50.50 -47.03
C ILE A 34 2.21 51.37 -48.11
N GLN A 35 2.76 51.34 -49.32
CA GLN A 35 2.29 52.17 -50.44
C GLN A 35 0.96 51.68 -51.01
N THR A 36 0.66 50.39 -50.87
CA THR A 36 -0.55 49.76 -51.43
C THR A 36 -1.74 49.70 -50.47
N THR A 37 -1.52 49.76 -49.15
CA THR A 37 -2.60 49.68 -48.14
C THR A 37 -2.90 51.02 -47.46
N GLY A 38 -1.98 51.99 -47.55
CA GLY A 38 -2.11 53.32 -46.94
C GLY A 38 -2.56 54.41 -47.91
N MET A 39 -3.36 54.09 -48.94
CA MET A 39 -3.76 55.11 -49.93
C MET A 39 -4.72 56.13 -49.32
N ALA A 40 -4.30 57.40 -49.30
CA ALA A 40 -5.15 58.50 -48.88
C ALA A 40 -6.15 58.90 -49.97
N ALA A 41 -7.36 59.30 -49.58
CA ALA A 41 -8.33 59.90 -50.49
C ALA A 41 -7.75 61.19 -51.10
N ALA A 42 -7.84 61.34 -52.42
CA ALA A 42 -7.29 62.51 -53.12
C ALA A 42 -8.02 63.82 -52.80
N ALA A 43 -9.29 63.74 -52.37
CA ALA A 43 -10.12 64.83 -51.89
C ALA A 43 -11.13 64.31 -50.85
N ALA A 44 -11.82 65.22 -50.14
CA ALA A 44 -12.75 64.89 -49.06
C ALA A 44 -14.13 64.37 -49.53
N ASP A 45 -14.27 64.03 -50.81
CA ASP A 45 -15.50 63.49 -51.39
C ASP A 45 -15.59 61.96 -51.24
N GLU A 46 -16.83 61.47 -51.23
CA GLU A 46 -17.15 60.07 -51.04
C GLU A 46 -16.62 59.17 -52.16
N VAL A 47 -16.40 59.69 -53.38
CA VAL A 47 -15.87 58.91 -54.51
C VAL A 47 -14.36 58.70 -54.34
N SER A 48 -13.61 59.73 -54.00
CA SER A 48 -12.18 59.63 -53.66
C SER A 48 -11.93 58.72 -52.46
N ALA A 49 -12.80 58.78 -51.44
CA ALA A 49 -12.76 57.88 -50.30
C ALA A 49 -13.04 56.42 -50.69
N ALA A 50 -14.06 56.17 -51.53
CA ALA A 50 -14.40 54.83 -52.00
C ALA A 50 -13.31 54.21 -52.88
N ILE A 51 -12.67 55.00 -53.75
CA ILE A 51 -11.55 54.53 -54.60
C ILE A 51 -10.32 54.21 -53.74
N ALA A 52 -9.96 55.07 -52.79
CA ALA A 52 -8.87 54.81 -51.85
C ALA A 52 -9.12 53.54 -51.02
N ALA A 53 -10.36 53.32 -50.57
CA ALA A 53 -10.76 52.10 -49.88
C ALA A 53 -10.67 50.85 -50.78
N LEU A 54 -11.06 50.93 -52.05
CA LEU A 54 -10.96 49.82 -53.00
C LEU A 54 -9.50 49.40 -53.24
N PHE A 55 -8.61 50.36 -53.51
CA PHE A 55 -7.20 50.06 -53.75
C PHE A 55 -6.48 49.59 -52.48
N SER A 56 -6.79 50.19 -51.33
CA SER A 56 -6.25 49.72 -50.04
C SER A 56 -6.72 48.29 -49.73
N GLY A 57 -8.01 48.00 -49.96
CA GLY A 57 -8.55 46.63 -49.82
C GLY A 57 -7.95 45.63 -50.82
N HIS A 58 -7.60 46.07 -52.04
CA HIS A 58 -6.88 45.22 -53.00
C HIS A 58 -5.43 44.95 -52.55
N GLY A 59 -4.75 45.94 -51.98
CA GLY A 59 -3.43 45.79 -51.38
C GLY A 59 -3.42 44.79 -50.23
N GLU A 60 -4.41 44.85 -49.34
CA GLU A 60 -4.58 43.89 -48.25
C GLU A 60 -4.82 42.47 -48.75
N ALA A 61 -5.70 42.30 -49.76
CA ALA A 61 -5.95 40.99 -50.38
C ALA A 61 -4.70 40.41 -51.05
N TYR A 62 -3.89 41.26 -51.71
CA TYR A 62 -2.63 40.83 -52.32
C TYR A 62 -1.61 40.38 -51.27
N GLN A 63 -1.50 41.09 -50.14
CA GLN A 63 -0.61 40.68 -49.03
C GLN A 63 -1.03 39.34 -48.41
N ALA A 64 -2.34 39.08 -48.29
CA ALA A 64 -2.84 37.80 -47.80
C ALA A 64 -2.48 36.63 -48.75
N VAL A 65 -2.67 36.83 -50.06
CA VAL A 65 -2.32 35.82 -51.08
C VAL A 65 -0.81 35.60 -51.17
N SER A 66 -0.01 36.67 -51.07
CA SER A 66 1.45 36.55 -51.14
C SER A 66 2.04 35.83 -49.91
N ALA A 67 1.47 36.02 -48.73
CA ALA A 67 1.81 35.24 -47.53
C ALA A 67 1.46 33.76 -47.70
N GLN A 68 0.30 33.44 -48.29
CA GLN A 68 -0.09 32.06 -48.58
C GLN A 68 0.86 31.40 -49.61
N ALA A 69 1.27 32.13 -50.63
CA ALA A 69 2.24 31.66 -51.62
C ALA A 69 3.63 31.42 -50.99
N ALA A 70 4.07 32.28 -50.08
CA ALA A 70 5.33 32.10 -49.35
C ALA A 70 5.31 30.83 -48.48
N ALA A 71 4.20 30.55 -47.78
CA ALA A 71 4.05 29.34 -46.98
C ALA A 71 4.07 28.07 -47.86
N PHE A 72 3.39 28.08 -49.01
CA PHE A 72 3.45 26.97 -49.97
C PHE A 72 4.87 26.75 -50.49
N HIS A 73 5.58 27.83 -50.85
CA HIS A 73 6.95 27.75 -51.33
C HIS A 73 7.91 27.16 -50.28
N GLN A 74 7.77 27.56 -49.01
CA GLN A 74 8.55 26.98 -47.90
C GLN A 74 8.31 25.48 -47.75
N GLN A 75 7.04 25.03 -47.83
CA GLN A 75 6.70 23.61 -47.79
C GLN A 75 7.32 22.85 -48.97
N PHE A 76 7.32 23.44 -50.16
CA PHE A 76 7.92 22.87 -51.36
C PHE A 76 9.44 22.69 -51.23
N VAL A 77 10.16 23.73 -50.78
CA VAL A 77 11.62 23.68 -50.58
C VAL A 77 12.01 22.69 -49.46
N HIS A 78 11.22 22.64 -48.39
CA HIS A 78 11.40 21.67 -47.30
C HIS A 78 11.24 20.23 -47.80
N ALA A 79 10.20 19.95 -48.57
CA ALA A 79 9.97 18.62 -49.17
C ALA A 79 11.07 18.24 -50.16
N LEU A 80 11.55 19.19 -50.99
CA LEU A 80 12.62 18.96 -51.95
C LEU A 80 13.95 18.60 -51.26
N SER A 81 14.28 19.31 -50.17
CA SER A 81 15.46 19.06 -49.36
C SER A 81 15.38 17.70 -48.64
N GLY A 82 14.22 17.38 -48.04
CA GLY A 82 13.97 16.07 -47.42
C GLY A 82 14.08 14.90 -48.40
N GLY A 83 13.66 15.10 -49.65
CA GLY A 83 13.85 14.14 -50.74
C GLY A 83 15.33 13.88 -51.05
N ALA A 84 16.15 14.92 -51.19
CA ALA A 84 17.58 14.79 -51.48
C ALA A 84 18.34 13.98 -50.41
N PHE A 85 18.05 14.22 -49.13
CA PHE A 85 18.64 13.45 -48.02
C PHE A 85 18.25 11.96 -48.05
N SER A 86 17.02 11.65 -48.45
CA SER A 86 16.53 10.27 -48.55
C SER A 86 17.24 9.47 -49.65
N TYR A 87 17.60 10.11 -50.77
CA TYR A 87 18.36 9.46 -51.84
C TYR A 87 19.86 9.30 -51.49
N ALA A 88 20.49 10.33 -50.92
CA ALA A 88 21.90 10.26 -50.52
C ALA A 88 22.16 9.15 -49.47
N SER A 89 21.25 8.96 -48.52
CA SER A 89 21.33 7.86 -47.54
C SER A 89 21.13 6.48 -48.17
N ALA A 90 20.26 6.35 -49.18
CA ALA A 90 20.07 5.10 -49.92
C ALA A 90 21.31 4.70 -50.76
N GLU A 91 22.01 5.66 -51.35
CA GLU A 91 23.27 5.39 -52.07
C GLU A 91 24.39 4.94 -51.13
N ALA A 92 24.53 5.60 -49.98
CA ALA A 92 25.49 5.19 -48.95
C ALA A 92 25.25 3.75 -48.46
N ALA A 93 23.99 3.35 -48.28
CA ALA A 93 23.62 1.98 -47.91
C ALA A 93 23.98 0.95 -49.01
N ASN A 94 23.77 1.29 -50.28
CA ASN A 94 24.11 0.42 -51.41
C ASN A 94 25.64 0.21 -51.58
N VAL A 95 26.45 1.24 -51.36
CA VAL A 95 27.93 1.12 -51.40
C VAL A 95 28.45 0.22 -50.27
N GLN A 96 27.91 0.38 -49.06
CA GLN A 96 28.25 -0.47 -47.91
C GLN A 96 27.91 -1.94 -48.18
N GLN A 97 26.77 -2.22 -48.81
CA GLN A 97 26.36 -3.59 -49.16
C GLN A 97 27.29 -4.24 -50.21
N ASN A 98 27.75 -3.48 -51.20
CA ASN A 98 28.69 -3.99 -52.20
C ASN A 98 30.05 -4.37 -51.58
N LEU A 99 30.55 -3.57 -50.62
CA LEU A 99 31.77 -3.88 -49.90
C LEU A 99 31.61 -5.14 -49.03
N LEU A 100 30.48 -5.27 -48.31
CA LEU A 100 30.16 -6.48 -47.54
C LEU A 100 30.07 -7.72 -48.43
N ASN A 101 29.45 -7.62 -49.61
CA ASN A 101 29.37 -8.71 -50.57
C ASN A 101 30.76 -9.16 -51.03
N ALA A 102 31.69 -8.21 -51.29
CA ALA A 102 33.06 -8.53 -51.66
C ALA A 102 33.84 -9.24 -50.53
N VAL A 103 33.66 -8.80 -49.28
CA VAL A 103 34.26 -9.44 -48.09
C VAL A 103 33.69 -10.85 -47.86
N ASN A 104 32.40 -11.04 -48.11
CA ASN A 104 31.72 -12.31 -47.88
C ASN A 104 31.83 -13.33 -49.02
N ALA A 105 32.14 -12.89 -50.25
CA ALA A 105 32.16 -13.78 -51.42
C ALA A 105 33.05 -15.03 -51.25
N PRO A 106 34.27 -14.94 -50.68
CA PRO A 106 35.12 -16.11 -50.48
C PRO A 106 34.49 -17.15 -49.54
N THR A 107 33.96 -16.72 -48.39
CA THR A 107 33.38 -17.64 -47.40
C THR A 107 32.01 -18.16 -47.81
N LEU A 108 31.21 -17.33 -48.51
CA LEU A 108 29.94 -17.77 -49.06
C LEU A 108 30.15 -18.86 -50.10
N THR A 109 31.21 -18.77 -50.90
CA THR A 109 31.59 -19.80 -51.88
C THR A 109 32.12 -21.07 -51.21
N LEU A 110 32.97 -20.93 -50.18
CA LEU A 110 33.68 -22.07 -49.58
C LEU A 110 32.85 -22.81 -48.52
N LEU A 111 32.07 -22.08 -47.74
CA LEU A 111 31.40 -22.57 -46.53
C LEU A 111 29.87 -22.39 -46.60
N GLY A 112 29.35 -21.84 -47.71
CA GLY A 112 27.92 -21.58 -47.87
C GLY A 112 27.37 -20.50 -46.93
N ARG A 113 28.24 -19.75 -46.23
CA ARG A 113 27.86 -18.76 -45.22
C ARG A 113 28.71 -17.48 -45.33
N PRO A 114 28.11 -16.29 -45.12
CA PRO A 114 28.87 -15.05 -45.07
C PRO A 114 29.86 -15.06 -43.89
N LEU A 115 30.95 -14.32 -44.02
CA LEU A 115 31.92 -14.14 -42.93
C LEU A 115 31.36 -13.15 -41.91
N ILE A 116 30.78 -12.05 -42.40
CA ILE A 116 30.22 -10.95 -41.61
C ILE A 116 28.85 -10.56 -42.19
N GLY A 117 27.84 -10.39 -41.34
CA GLY A 117 26.52 -9.91 -41.72
C GLY A 117 25.41 -10.72 -41.05
N ASN A 118 24.25 -10.09 -40.87
CA ASN A 118 23.10 -10.75 -40.28
C ASN A 118 22.51 -11.79 -41.24
N GLY A 119 21.85 -12.80 -40.68
CA GLY A 119 21.03 -13.73 -41.43
C GLY A 119 19.78 -13.02 -41.98
N ALA A 120 19.34 -13.43 -43.16
CA ALA A 120 18.09 -12.95 -43.74
C ALA A 120 16.89 -13.48 -42.92
N ASP A 121 15.92 -12.60 -42.65
CA ASP A 121 14.67 -12.99 -42.02
C ASP A 121 13.85 -13.93 -42.92
N GLY A 122 13.11 -14.83 -42.28
CA GLY A 122 12.21 -15.75 -42.95
C GLY A 122 10.98 -15.03 -43.50
N ALA A 123 10.55 -15.42 -44.70
CA ALA A 123 9.33 -14.88 -45.29
C ALA A 123 8.09 -15.29 -44.48
N PRO A 124 7.09 -14.41 -44.30
CA PRO A 124 5.81 -14.79 -43.70
C PRO A 124 5.11 -15.91 -44.48
N GLY A 125 4.46 -16.82 -43.77
CA GLY A 125 3.62 -17.86 -44.35
C GLY A 125 2.33 -17.28 -44.95
N THR A 126 1.73 -17.98 -45.91
CA THR A 126 0.44 -17.62 -46.50
C THR A 126 -0.57 -18.75 -46.34
N GLY A 127 -1.83 -18.43 -46.01
CA GLY A 127 -2.88 -19.42 -45.76
C GLY A 127 -2.49 -20.40 -44.65
N THR A 128 -2.46 -21.69 -44.95
CA THR A 128 -2.03 -22.77 -44.03
C THR A 128 -0.50 -22.98 -44.00
N GLY A 129 0.24 -22.26 -44.85
CA GLY A 129 1.70 -22.40 -44.97
C GLY A 129 2.44 -21.91 -43.73
N ALA A 130 3.52 -22.60 -43.40
CA ALA A 130 4.43 -22.17 -42.34
C ALA A 130 5.21 -20.92 -42.76
N GLY A 131 5.63 -20.13 -41.77
CA GLY A 131 6.63 -19.08 -41.96
C GLY A 131 7.98 -19.68 -42.34
N GLY A 132 8.73 -18.99 -43.20
CA GLY A 132 10.09 -19.35 -43.55
C GLY A 132 11.01 -19.25 -42.34
N ASN A 133 12.03 -20.11 -42.27
CA ASN A 133 13.06 -19.99 -41.24
C ASN A 133 13.97 -18.80 -41.53
N GLY A 134 14.45 -18.14 -40.47
CA GLY A 134 15.54 -17.19 -40.57
C GLY A 134 16.85 -17.88 -40.95
N ALA A 135 17.62 -17.25 -41.83
CA ALA A 135 18.93 -17.75 -42.21
C ALA A 135 19.96 -17.56 -41.08
N PRO A 136 21.01 -18.38 -41.01
CA PRO A 136 22.10 -18.17 -40.05
C PRO A 136 22.83 -16.85 -40.31
N GLY A 137 23.31 -16.22 -39.24
CA GLY A 137 24.24 -15.08 -39.30
C GLY A 137 25.62 -15.48 -39.82
N GLY A 138 26.44 -14.47 -40.10
CA GLY A 138 27.82 -14.61 -40.54
C GLY A 138 28.70 -15.37 -39.54
N LEU A 139 29.76 -16.02 -40.03
CA LEU A 139 30.61 -16.90 -39.23
C LEU A 139 31.33 -16.17 -38.08
N LEU A 140 31.78 -14.94 -38.28
CA LEU A 140 32.49 -14.15 -37.26
C LEU A 140 31.56 -13.17 -36.55
N PHE A 141 30.84 -12.35 -37.32
CA PHE A 141 29.97 -11.31 -36.79
C PHE A 141 28.64 -11.32 -37.53
N GLY A 142 27.54 -11.40 -36.79
CA GLY A 142 26.21 -11.30 -37.36
C GLY A 142 25.16 -12.02 -36.54
N ASN A 143 24.01 -11.37 -36.38
CA ASN A 143 22.85 -11.97 -35.76
C ASN A 143 22.23 -12.99 -36.71
N GLY A 144 21.55 -14.00 -36.18
CA GLY A 144 20.66 -14.84 -36.98
C GLY A 144 19.43 -14.06 -37.45
N GLY A 145 18.87 -14.45 -38.60
CA GLY A 145 17.62 -13.87 -39.09
C GLY A 145 16.44 -14.33 -38.26
N ASN A 146 15.40 -13.51 -38.14
CA ASN A 146 14.16 -13.87 -37.47
C ASN A 146 13.37 -14.89 -38.30
N GLY A 147 12.62 -15.77 -37.64
CA GLY A 147 11.66 -16.65 -38.29
C GLY A 147 10.44 -15.86 -38.78
N GLY A 148 9.93 -16.21 -39.96
CA GLY A 148 8.72 -15.62 -40.50
C GLY A 148 7.48 -16.02 -39.70
N ALA A 149 6.49 -15.13 -39.61
CA ALA A 149 5.20 -15.47 -38.99
C ALA A 149 4.49 -16.59 -39.78
N GLY A 150 3.75 -17.44 -39.09
CA GLY A 150 2.91 -18.47 -39.71
C GLY A 150 1.72 -17.87 -40.46
N GLY A 151 1.26 -18.57 -41.50
CA GLY A 151 0.13 -18.12 -42.32
C GLY A 151 -1.19 -17.99 -41.54
N SER A 152 -2.05 -17.08 -41.99
CA SER A 152 -3.30 -16.66 -41.32
C SER A 152 -4.41 -17.73 -41.22
N SER A 153 -4.14 -18.97 -41.60
CA SER A 153 -5.05 -20.11 -41.45
C SER A 153 -4.41 -21.25 -40.65
N GLY A 154 -3.70 -20.90 -39.57
CA GLY A 154 -3.09 -21.86 -38.65
C GLY A 154 -1.70 -22.36 -39.06
N GLY A 155 -0.97 -21.62 -39.91
CA GLY A 155 0.40 -21.99 -40.28
C GLY A 155 1.37 -21.87 -39.10
N ALA A 156 2.35 -22.75 -38.98
CA ALA A 156 3.38 -22.65 -37.93
C ALA A 156 4.34 -21.46 -38.19
N GLY A 157 4.85 -20.85 -37.14
CA GLY A 157 5.92 -19.86 -37.22
C GLY A 157 7.24 -20.49 -37.66
N GLY A 158 8.04 -19.76 -38.42
CA GLY A 158 9.37 -20.19 -38.83
C GLY A 158 10.39 -20.12 -37.69
N ASN A 159 11.42 -20.94 -37.75
CA ASN A 159 12.48 -20.92 -36.73
C ASN A 159 13.40 -19.72 -36.92
N GLY A 160 13.91 -19.15 -35.84
CA GLY A 160 14.99 -18.16 -35.88
C GLY A 160 16.33 -18.78 -36.30
N GLY A 161 17.13 -18.01 -37.03
CA GLY A 161 18.47 -18.40 -37.45
C GLY A 161 19.47 -18.34 -36.30
N ALA A 162 20.48 -19.21 -36.31
CA ALA A 162 21.59 -19.14 -35.34
C ALA A 162 22.62 -18.08 -35.74
N ALA A 163 23.27 -17.46 -34.76
CA ALA A 163 24.45 -16.62 -34.97
C ALA A 163 25.72 -17.44 -35.23
N GLY A 164 26.83 -16.76 -35.54
CA GLY A 164 28.17 -17.35 -35.70
C GLY A 164 29.01 -17.31 -34.41
N LEU A 165 30.17 -16.66 -34.47
CA LEU A 165 31.05 -16.46 -33.30
C LEU A 165 30.53 -15.36 -32.38
N ILE A 166 30.20 -14.19 -32.95
CA ILE A 166 29.65 -13.03 -32.26
C ILE A 166 28.32 -12.63 -32.92
N GLY A 167 27.25 -12.55 -32.14
CA GLY A 167 25.93 -12.13 -32.60
C GLY A 167 24.80 -12.83 -31.86
N ASN A 168 23.60 -12.26 -31.88
CA ASN A 168 22.44 -12.82 -31.22
C ASN A 168 21.70 -13.79 -32.16
N GLY A 169 21.09 -14.83 -31.60
CA GLY A 169 20.18 -15.69 -32.34
C GLY A 169 18.93 -14.91 -32.77
N GLY A 170 18.38 -15.26 -33.94
CA GLY A 170 17.14 -14.67 -34.43
C GLY A 170 15.93 -15.15 -33.62
N ALA A 171 14.90 -14.31 -33.50
CA ALA A 171 13.66 -14.71 -32.84
C ALA A 171 12.92 -15.77 -33.66
N GLY A 172 12.20 -16.67 -32.99
CA GLY A 172 11.23 -17.55 -33.64
C GLY A 172 10.00 -16.78 -34.11
N GLY A 173 9.46 -17.15 -35.26
CA GLY A 173 8.26 -16.55 -35.82
C GLY A 173 7.01 -16.91 -35.01
N LEU A 174 6.04 -16.01 -34.96
CA LEU A 174 4.75 -16.27 -34.31
C LEU A 174 3.96 -17.35 -35.07
N GLY A 175 3.20 -18.17 -34.35
CA GLY A 175 2.22 -19.07 -34.95
C GLY A 175 1.06 -18.30 -35.57
N GLY A 176 0.59 -18.74 -36.73
CA GLY A 176 -0.51 -18.12 -37.44
C GLY A 176 -1.85 -18.36 -36.76
N GLY A 177 -2.69 -17.32 -36.67
CA GLY A 177 -4.06 -17.47 -36.18
C GLY A 177 -4.93 -18.30 -37.13
N ASN A 178 -6.06 -18.82 -36.65
CA ASN A 178 -7.00 -19.57 -37.47
C ASN A 178 -8.46 -19.34 -37.05
N ALA A 179 -9.22 -18.62 -37.88
CA ALA A 179 -10.63 -18.33 -37.62
C ALA A 179 -11.56 -19.55 -37.78
N ALA A 180 -11.08 -20.66 -38.36
CA ALA A 180 -11.90 -21.84 -38.68
C ALA A 180 -11.30 -23.16 -38.15
N GLY A 181 -10.26 -23.10 -37.32
CA GLY A 181 -9.53 -24.29 -36.86
C GLY A 181 -8.50 -23.99 -35.78
N ALA A 182 -7.54 -24.89 -35.59
CA ALA A 182 -6.47 -24.73 -34.61
C ALA A 182 -5.47 -23.65 -35.05
N GLY A 183 -4.96 -22.89 -34.08
CA GLY A 183 -3.86 -21.96 -34.32
C GLY A 183 -2.52 -22.69 -34.52
N GLY A 184 -1.61 -22.09 -35.30
CA GLY A 184 -0.31 -22.69 -35.60
C GLY A 184 0.67 -22.59 -34.42
N ALA A 185 1.64 -23.50 -34.33
CA ALA A 185 2.70 -23.42 -33.31
C ALA A 185 3.65 -22.23 -33.59
N GLY A 186 4.25 -21.67 -32.55
CA GLY A 186 5.34 -20.70 -32.68
C GLY A 186 6.67 -21.37 -33.06
N GLY A 187 7.53 -20.63 -33.75
CA GLY A 187 8.85 -21.10 -34.16
C GLY A 187 9.87 -21.04 -33.02
N ILE A 188 10.90 -21.88 -33.06
CA ILE A 188 11.98 -21.85 -32.06
C ILE A 188 12.89 -20.64 -32.26
N GLY A 189 13.42 -20.07 -31.19
CA GLY A 189 14.47 -19.06 -31.24
C GLY A 189 15.82 -19.65 -31.66
N GLY A 190 16.62 -18.87 -32.38
CA GLY A 190 17.95 -19.27 -32.83
C GLY A 190 18.99 -19.22 -31.73
N ALA A 191 20.05 -20.01 -31.84
CA ALA A 191 21.16 -19.97 -30.89
C ALA A 191 21.96 -18.66 -31.02
N GLY A 192 22.43 -18.14 -29.88
CA GLY A 192 23.38 -17.03 -29.80
C GLY A 192 24.77 -17.42 -30.29
N GLY A 193 25.64 -16.42 -30.41
CA GLY A 193 27.01 -16.61 -30.88
C GLY A 193 27.81 -17.51 -29.95
N TRP A 194 28.75 -18.28 -30.50
CA TRP A 194 29.56 -19.22 -29.72
C TRP A 194 30.38 -18.51 -28.63
N LEU A 195 30.95 -17.34 -28.93
CA LEU A 195 31.73 -16.54 -27.99
C LEU A 195 30.83 -15.53 -27.28
N TYR A 196 30.08 -14.72 -28.02
CA TYR A 196 29.22 -13.69 -27.44
C TYR A 196 27.93 -13.55 -28.21
N GLY A 197 26.81 -13.62 -27.49
CA GLY A 197 25.52 -13.23 -28.00
C GLY A 197 24.39 -14.00 -27.36
N ASN A 198 23.24 -13.36 -27.31
CA ASN A 198 22.06 -13.89 -26.67
C ASN A 198 21.37 -14.91 -27.57
N GLY A 199 20.73 -15.91 -26.98
CA GLY A 199 19.78 -16.75 -27.68
C GLY A 199 18.54 -15.95 -28.11
N GLY A 200 17.97 -16.28 -29.26
CA GLY A 200 16.75 -15.68 -29.75
C GLY A 200 15.53 -16.15 -28.94
N VAL A 201 14.52 -15.29 -28.77
CA VAL A 201 13.27 -15.68 -28.13
C VAL A 201 12.48 -16.67 -29.00
N GLY A 202 11.74 -17.58 -28.39
CA GLY A 202 10.78 -18.44 -29.08
C GLY A 202 9.50 -17.70 -29.46
N GLY A 203 8.90 -18.05 -30.59
CA GLY A 203 7.65 -17.45 -31.05
C GLY A 203 6.45 -17.94 -30.23
N ALA A 204 5.48 -17.07 -29.97
CA ALA A 204 4.23 -17.49 -29.34
C ALA A 204 3.38 -18.34 -30.31
N GLY A 205 2.56 -19.23 -29.75
CA GLY A 205 1.57 -19.97 -30.52
C GLY A 205 0.42 -19.10 -31.01
N GLY A 206 -0.11 -19.42 -32.19
CA GLY A 206 -1.23 -18.72 -32.82
C GLY A 206 -2.56 -19.06 -32.15
N ILE A 207 -3.50 -18.12 -32.17
CA ILE A 207 -4.84 -18.33 -31.60
C ILE A 207 -5.78 -18.91 -32.67
N GLY A 208 -6.44 -20.02 -32.34
CA GLY A 208 -7.47 -20.65 -33.17
C GLY A 208 -8.80 -20.79 -32.46
N THR A 209 -9.87 -21.08 -33.21
CA THR A 209 -11.23 -21.28 -32.66
C THR A 209 -11.42 -22.63 -31.97
N THR A 210 -10.57 -23.62 -32.26
CA THR A 210 -10.63 -24.95 -31.65
C THR A 210 -9.49 -25.22 -30.67
N SER A 211 -8.34 -24.57 -30.85
CA SER A 211 -7.21 -24.60 -29.90
C SER A 211 -6.20 -23.48 -30.20
N VAL A 212 -5.40 -23.14 -29.19
CA VAL A 212 -4.22 -22.27 -29.34
C VAL A 212 -3.01 -23.15 -29.67
N GLY A 213 -2.12 -22.67 -30.54
CA GLY A 213 -0.88 -23.38 -30.90
C GLY A 213 0.13 -23.38 -29.77
N ALA A 214 1.05 -24.34 -29.76
CA ALA A 214 2.15 -24.40 -28.79
C ALA A 214 3.13 -23.22 -28.97
N GLY A 215 3.80 -22.82 -27.89
CA GLY A 215 4.87 -21.84 -27.94
C GLY A 215 6.19 -22.46 -28.39
N GLY A 216 7.02 -21.70 -29.12
CA GLY A 216 8.34 -22.14 -29.56
C GLY A 216 9.39 -22.05 -28.45
N ALA A 217 10.36 -22.95 -28.43
CA ALA A 217 11.47 -22.89 -27.46
C ALA A 217 12.34 -21.64 -27.66
N GLY A 218 12.91 -21.12 -26.56
CA GLY A 218 13.95 -20.09 -26.61
C GLY A 218 15.29 -20.67 -27.07
N GLY A 219 16.07 -19.89 -27.81
CA GLY A 219 17.42 -20.22 -28.24
C GLY A 219 18.41 -20.11 -27.08
N SER A 220 19.47 -20.91 -27.10
CA SER A 220 20.51 -20.88 -26.05
C SER A 220 21.68 -19.96 -26.43
N ALA A 221 22.31 -19.35 -25.43
CA ALA A 221 23.65 -18.78 -25.54
C ALA A 221 24.71 -19.86 -25.22
N VAL A 222 26.01 -19.57 -25.43
CA VAL A 222 27.10 -20.54 -25.26
C VAL A 222 28.10 -20.13 -24.19
N LEU A 223 28.94 -19.12 -24.43
CA LEU A 223 29.96 -18.69 -23.46
C LEU A 223 29.55 -17.41 -22.70
N PHE A 224 29.21 -16.35 -23.46
CA PHE A 224 28.67 -15.10 -22.93
C PHE A 224 27.36 -14.75 -23.63
N GLY A 225 26.36 -14.32 -22.85
CA GLY A 225 25.06 -13.89 -23.35
C GLY A 225 23.91 -14.59 -22.65
N ASN A 226 22.73 -14.02 -22.79
CA ASN A 226 21.51 -14.48 -22.13
C ASN A 226 20.82 -15.56 -22.95
N GLY A 227 20.18 -16.50 -22.26
CA GLY A 227 19.26 -17.45 -22.88
C GLY A 227 18.00 -16.75 -23.39
N GLY A 228 17.47 -17.21 -24.52
CA GLY A 228 16.20 -16.71 -25.05
C GLY A 228 15.01 -17.23 -24.24
N HIS A 229 13.97 -16.40 -24.08
CA HIS A 229 12.72 -16.83 -23.46
C HIS A 229 11.95 -17.80 -24.36
N GLY A 230 11.25 -18.77 -23.78
CA GLY A 230 10.28 -19.60 -24.48
C GLY A 230 9.02 -18.80 -24.85
N GLY A 231 8.42 -19.12 -25.99
CA GLY A 231 7.17 -18.52 -26.46
C GLY A 231 5.97 -19.02 -25.66
N SER A 232 4.94 -18.20 -25.53
CA SER A 232 3.71 -18.57 -24.81
C SER A 232 2.77 -19.47 -25.62
N GLY A 233 1.97 -20.29 -24.93
CA GLY A 233 0.93 -21.16 -25.49
C GLY A 233 0.46 -22.19 -24.45
N PRO A 234 -0.61 -22.97 -24.72
CA PRO A 234 -1.11 -24.01 -23.80
C PRO A 234 -0.09 -25.13 -23.55
N SER A 235 0.93 -25.21 -24.38
CA SER A 235 2.18 -25.92 -24.11
C SER A 235 3.29 -24.96 -24.52
N GLY A 236 3.57 -23.97 -23.65
CA GLY A 236 4.57 -22.93 -23.92
C GLY A 236 5.96 -23.54 -24.16
N GLY A 237 6.86 -22.74 -24.73
CA GLY A 237 8.21 -23.17 -25.10
C GLY A 237 9.15 -23.32 -23.90
N SER A 238 10.12 -24.22 -24.02
CA SER A 238 11.22 -24.31 -23.04
C SER A 238 12.07 -23.05 -23.05
N ALA A 239 12.64 -22.71 -21.90
CA ALA A 239 13.66 -21.67 -21.77
C ALA A 239 14.95 -22.02 -22.55
N GLY A 240 15.59 -21.00 -23.10
CA GLY A 240 16.95 -21.08 -23.62
C GLY A 240 18.00 -21.00 -22.51
N GLN A 241 19.10 -21.73 -22.66
CA GLN A 241 20.18 -21.75 -21.67
C GLN A 241 21.02 -20.45 -21.73
N ALA A 242 21.46 -19.98 -20.57
CA ALA A 242 22.44 -18.91 -20.46
C ALA A 242 23.81 -19.31 -21.00
N GLY A 243 24.66 -18.32 -21.30
CA GLY A 243 26.08 -18.54 -21.52
C GLY A 243 26.77 -19.02 -20.24
N LEU A 244 27.76 -19.91 -20.37
CA LEU A 244 28.42 -20.57 -19.24
C LEU A 244 29.05 -19.59 -18.23
N VAL A 245 29.64 -18.48 -18.69
CA VAL A 245 30.41 -17.57 -17.82
C VAL A 245 29.56 -16.40 -17.35
N VAL A 246 29.02 -15.61 -18.29
CA VAL A 246 28.11 -14.50 -17.98
C VAL A 246 26.87 -14.63 -18.84
N GLY A 247 25.71 -14.65 -18.20
CA GLY A 247 24.45 -14.71 -18.92
C GLY A 247 23.28 -15.01 -17.99
N ASP A 248 22.17 -14.35 -18.26
CA ASP A 248 20.89 -14.66 -17.62
C ASP A 248 20.25 -15.88 -18.28
N GLY A 249 19.59 -16.72 -17.48
CA GLY A 249 18.78 -17.84 -17.96
C GLY A 249 17.51 -17.34 -18.65
N GLY A 250 17.11 -18.01 -19.74
CA GLY A 250 15.83 -17.76 -20.37
C GLY A 250 14.65 -18.13 -19.46
N ASN A 251 13.55 -17.38 -19.58
CA ASN A 251 12.28 -17.75 -18.93
C ASN A 251 11.60 -18.83 -19.75
N ALA A 252 10.93 -19.79 -19.10
CA ALA A 252 10.04 -20.70 -19.80
C ALA A 252 8.76 -19.98 -20.23
N GLY A 253 8.17 -20.45 -21.34
CA GLY A 253 6.97 -19.85 -21.91
C GLY A 253 5.75 -20.04 -21.00
N ALA A 254 4.89 -19.03 -20.94
CA ALA A 254 3.61 -19.13 -20.22
C ALA A 254 2.75 -20.27 -20.79
N GLY A 255 2.04 -20.97 -19.90
CA GLY A 255 1.21 -22.15 -20.18
C GLY A 255 2.00 -23.46 -20.34
N SER A 256 3.32 -23.46 -20.16
CA SER A 256 4.16 -24.65 -20.32
C SER A 256 4.28 -25.52 -19.06
N GLY A 257 4.19 -24.92 -17.87
CA GLY A 257 4.62 -25.56 -16.62
C GLY A 257 6.10 -25.99 -16.62
N LEU A 258 6.91 -25.50 -17.57
CA LEU A 258 8.31 -25.89 -17.72
C LEU A 258 9.21 -25.04 -16.83
N ARG A 259 10.33 -25.63 -16.43
CA ARG A 259 11.35 -24.96 -15.62
C ARG A 259 12.05 -23.84 -16.40
N GLY A 260 12.33 -22.73 -15.73
CA GLY A 260 13.23 -21.69 -16.24
C GLY A 260 14.68 -22.19 -16.37
N ALA A 261 15.46 -21.57 -17.25
CA ALA A 261 16.85 -21.98 -17.41
C ALA A 261 17.73 -21.47 -16.27
N ASP A 262 18.74 -22.25 -15.92
CA ASP A 262 19.78 -21.80 -15.01
C ASP A 262 20.57 -20.63 -15.62
N ALA A 263 21.13 -19.80 -14.74
CA ALA A 263 22.07 -18.76 -15.14
C ALA A 263 23.44 -19.36 -15.51
N GLY A 264 24.28 -18.53 -16.11
CA GLY A 264 25.72 -18.78 -16.15
C GLY A 264 26.37 -18.71 -14.77
N LEU A 265 27.71 -18.77 -14.72
CA LEU A 265 28.44 -18.54 -13.47
C LEU A 265 28.06 -17.18 -12.84
N PHE A 266 27.94 -16.15 -13.66
CA PHE A 266 27.39 -14.83 -13.31
C PHE A 266 26.12 -14.54 -14.11
N GLY A 267 25.04 -14.18 -13.44
CA GLY A 267 23.77 -13.83 -14.07
C GLY A 267 22.57 -14.29 -13.26
N ASN A 268 21.40 -13.79 -13.60
CA ASN A 268 20.15 -14.18 -12.98
C ASN A 268 19.54 -15.37 -13.72
N ALA A 269 18.92 -16.28 -12.99
CA ALA A 269 18.28 -17.43 -13.60
C ALA A 269 16.88 -17.08 -14.11
N GLY A 270 16.40 -17.87 -15.06
CA GLY A 270 15.12 -17.63 -15.70
C GLY A 270 13.94 -18.10 -14.86
N ALA A 271 12.80 -17.43 -15.00
CA ALA A 271 11.56 -17.81 -14.36
C ALA A 271 10.95 -19.08 -14.99
N GLY A 272 10.27 -19.87 -14.15
CA GLY A 272 9.43 -20.97 -14.58
C GLY A 272 8.18 -20.51 -15.32
N GLY A 273 7.73 -21.32 -16.28
CA GLY A 273 6.56 -21.02 -17.07
C GLY A 273 5.29 -21.24 -16.26
N SER A 274 4.30 -20.37 -16.40
CA SER A 274 2.99 -20.63 -15.83
C SER A 274 2.35 -21.88 -16.45
N SER A 275 1.34 -22.45 -15.80
CA SER A 275 0.63 -23.63 -16.31
C SER A 275 -0.88 -23.50 -16.17
N ASP A 276 -1.61 -23.92 -17.20
CA ASP A 276 -3.08 -23.93 -17.16
C ASP A 276 -3.69 -25.30 -16.86
N SER A 277 -2.85 -26.35 -16.81
CA SER A 277 -3.32 -27.73 -16.73
C SER A 277 -2.55 -28.61 -15.74
N GLY A 278 -1.54 -28.06 -15.08
CA GLY A 278 -0.73 -28.78 -14.09
C GLY A 278 0.05 -27.82 -13.21
N ALA A 279 1.09 -28.30 -12.53
CA ALA A 279 1.94 -27.43 -11.71
C ALA A 279 2.64 -26.35 -12.56
N GLY A 280 2.85 -25.19 -11.95
CA GLY A 280 3.72 -24.17 -12.50
C GLY A 280 5.16 -24.64 -12.54
N GLY A 281 5.93 -24.16 -13.52
CA GLY A 281 7.31 -24.57 -13.70
C GLY A 281 8.22 -24.01 -12.60
N ARG A 282 9.26 -24.74 -12.21
CA ARG A 282 10.24 -24.21 -11.25
C ARG A 282 11.06 -23.07 -11.85
N GLY A 283 11.58 -22.20 -10.99
CA GLY A 283 12.63 -21.26 -11.34
C GLY A 283 13.96 -21.94 -11.67
N GLY A 284 14.77 -21.27 -12.50
CA GLY A 284 16.17 -21.62 -12.73
C GLY A 284 17.04 -21.29 -11.52
N ASN A 285 18.18 -21.98 -11.37
CA ASN A 285 19.16 -21.72 -10.31
C ASN A 285 20.26 -20.79 -10.83
N ALA A 286 20.88 -20.04 -9.93
CA ALA A 286 22.07 -19.23 -10.21
C ALA A 286 23.25 -19.65 -9.33
N MET A 287 24.48 -19.37 -9.76
CA MET A 287 25.65 -19.46 -8.88
C MET A 287 25.95 -18.08 -8.28
N ILE A 288 26.12 -17.06 -9.13
CA ILE A 288 26.29 -15.67 -8.72
C ILE A 288 25.25 -14.81 -9.46
N GLY A 289 24.20 -14.42 -8.75
CA GLY A 289 23.03 -13.72 -9.24
C GLY A 289 21.76 -14.28 -8.58
N ASN A 290 20.60 -13.80 -9.00
CA ASN A 290 19.33 -14.19 -8.39
C ASN A 290 18.80 -15.50 -9.01
N GLY A 291 18.17 -16.33 -8.17
CA GLY A 291 17.36 -17.45 -8.63
C GLY A 291 16.13 -16.96 -9.39
N GLY A 292 15.65 -17.79 -10.32
CA GLY A 292 14.46 -17.48 -11.10
C GLY A 292 13.19 -17.71 -10.29
N ASN A 293 12.14 -16.95 -10.53
CA ASN A 293 10.86 -17.18 -9.86
C ASN A 293 10.20 -18.48 -10.38
N GLY A 294 9.45 -19.16 -9.52
CA GLY A 294 8.54 -20.21 -9.92
C GLY A 294 7.37 -19.66 -10.74
N GLY A 295 6.89 -20.46 -11.68
CA GLY A 295 5.71 -20.15 -12.48
C GLY A 295 4.44 -20.39 -11.68
N SER A 296 3.42 -19.56 -11.90
CA SER A 296 2.11 -19.76 -11.30
C SER A 296 1.31 -20.86 -12.02
N SER A 297 0.29 -21.41 -11.39
CA SER A 297 -0.66 -22.31 -12.04
C SER A 297 -2.09 -21.82 -11.89
N SER A 298 -2.93 -22.06 -12.89
CA SER A 298 -4.38 -21.88 -12.79
C SER A 298 -5.13 -23.18 -12.50
N ASN A 299 -4.45 -24.34 -12.51
CA ASN A 299 -5.07 -25.63 -12.20
C ASN A 299 -4.08 -26.67 -11.63
N GLY A 300 -3.25 -26.23 -10.69
CA GLY A 300 -2.16 -27.01 -10.12
C GLY A 300 -1.38 -26.24 -9.06
N ALA A 301 -0.37 -26.89 -8.49
CA ALA A 301 0.54 -26.27 -7.53
C ALA A 301 1.38 -25.16 -8.18
N GLY A 302 1.82 -24.21 -7.37
CA GLY A 302 2.80 -23.22 -7.79
C GLY A 302 4.17 -23.87 -8.01
N GLY A 303 4.97 -23.32 -8.94
CA GLY A 303 6.34 -23.78 -9.13
C GLY A 303 7.27 -23.27 -8.03
N ASP A 304 8.25 -24.06 -7.61
CA ASP A 304 9.26 -23.60 -6.64
C ASP A 304 10.16 -22.52 -7.26
N GLY A 305 10.59 -21.56 -6.45
CA GLY A 305 11.64 -20.60 -6.79
C GLY A 305 13.02 -21.25 -6.92
N GLY A 306 13.89 -20.59 -7.66
CA GLY A 306 15.24 -21.03 -7.94
C GLY A 306 16.24 -20.72 -6.83
N ASN A 307 17.21 -21.60 -6.62
CA ASN A 307 18.23 -21.43 -5.60
C ASN A 307 19.43 -20.61 -6.13
N THR A 308 20.22 -20.04 -5.22
CA THR A 308 21.49 -19.38 -5.57
C THR A 308 22.59 -19.59 -4.53
N MET A 309 23.88 -19.43 -4.88
CA MET A 309 24.98 -19.39 -3.91
C MET A 309 25.27 -17.95 -3.44
N PHE A 310 25.19 -16.97 -4.35
CA PHE A 310 25.35 -15.54 -4.08
C PHE A 310 24.26 -14.75 -4.79
N GLY A 311 23.47 -13.97 -4.06
CA GLY A 311 22.30 -13.27 -4.58
C GLY A 311 21.02 -13.77 -3.91
N ASN A 312 19.87 -13.39 -4.45
CA ASN A 312 18.58 -13.70 -3.82
C ASN A 312 17.97 -14.97 -4.40
N GLY A 313 17.30 -15.76 -3.56
CA GLY A 313 16.45 -16.86 -4.03
C GLY A 313 15.27 -16.33 -4.85
N GLY A 314 14.81 -17.13 -5.82
CA GLY A 314 13.62 -16.79 -6.59
C GLY A 314 12.35 -16.97 -5.76
N ALA A 315 11.31 -16.18 -6.00
CA ALA A 315 10.03 -16.38 -5.33
C ALA A 315 9.33 -17.67 -5.85
N GLY A 316 8.53 -18.32 -5.01
CA GLY A 316 7.63 -19.38 -5.41
C GLY A 316 6.45 -18.86 -6.23
N GLY A 317 5.97 -19.67 -7.17
CA GLY A 317 4.79 -19.36 -7.97
C GLY A 317 3.50 -19.58 -7.18
N SER A 318 2.44 -18.86 -7.52
CA SER A 318 1.12 -19.08 -6.91
C SER A 318 0.45 -20.32 -7.49
N ALA A 319 -0.26 -21.07 -6.67
CA ALA A 319 -1.17 -22.11 -7.12
C ALA A 319 -2.53 -21.54 -7.53
N GLY A 320 -3.26 -22.34 -8.28
CA GLY A 320 -4.61 -22.02 -8.72
C GLY A 320 -5.38 -23.28 -9.10
N GLY A 321 -6.67 -23.14 -9.37
CA GLY A 321 -7.56 -24.24 -9.72
C GLY A 321 -8.54 -24.56 -8.62
N THR A 322 -9.52 -25.40 -8.92
CA THR A 322 -10.64 -25.67 -8.02
C THR A 322 -10.31 -26.70 -6.93
N THR A 323 -9.13 -27.31 -6.90
CA THR A 323 -8.85 -28.40 -5.93
C THR A 323 -7.88 -28.02 -4.82
N GLY A 324 -7.63 -26.72 -4.61
CA GLY A 324 -6.83 -26.24 -3.47
C GLY A 324 -5.39 -26.71 -3.48
N PHE A 325 -4.64 -26.38 -4.52
CA PHE A 325 -3.23 -26.77 -4.61
C PHE A 325 -2.31 -25.83 -3.83
N ASP A 326 -1.18 -26.36 -3.37
CA ASP A 326 -0.20 -25.59 -2.59
C ASP A 326 0.62 -24.64 -3.47
N GLY A 327 0.92 -23.45 -2.93
CA GLY A 327 1.86 -22.51 -3.52
C GLY A 327 3.28 -23.06 -3.55
N GLY A 328 4.08 -22.60 -4.50
CA GLY A 328 5.48 -23.03 -4.64
C GLY A 328 6.35 -22.49 -3.52
N ALA A 329 7.38 -23.23 -3.11
CA ALA A 329 8.33 -22.73 -2.11
C ALA A 329 9.24 -21.64 -2.71
N GLY A 330 9.71 -20.72 -1.87
CA GLY A 330 10.76 -19.78 -2.23
C GLY A 330 12.13 -20.46 -2.35
N GLY A 331 12.97 -19.93 -3.22
CA GLY A 331 14.33 -20.41 -3.45
C GLY A 331 15.26 -20.08 -2.28
N SER A 332 16.15 -21.02 -1.94
CA SER A 332 17.11 -20.84 -0.85
C SER A 332 18.46 -20.32 -1.34
N VAL A 333 19.21 -19.68 -0.44
CA VAL A 333 20.53 -19.12 -0.72
C VAL A 333 21.63 -19.88 -0.01
N GLY A 334 22.74 -20.15 -0.70
CA GLY A 334 23.86 -20.92 -0.19
C GLY A 334 24.78 -20.14 0.75
N LEU A 335 25.34 -19.00 0.33
CA LEU A 335 26.36 -18.28 1.11
C LEU A 335 25.97 -16.86 1.49
N VAL A 336 25.58 -16.02 0.52
CA VAL A 336 25.22 -14.61 0.76
C VAL A 336 24.00 -14.22 -0.05
N GLY A 337 22.99 -13.68 0.61
CA GLY A 337 21.79 -13.10 0.00
C GLY A 337 20.51 -13.59 0.66
N PHE A 338 19.39 -13.05 0.17
CA PHE A 338 18.08 -13.18 0.79
C PHE A 338 17.31 -14.38 0.23
N GLY A 339 16.64 -15.14 1.09
CA GLY A 339 15.74 -16.21 0.66
C GLY A 339 14.57 -15.66 -0.17
N GLY A 340 14.08 -16.44 -1.13
CA GLY A 340 12.92 -16.06 -1.93
C GLY A 340 11.60 -16.23 -1.17
N ASP A 341 10.59 -15.44 -1.49
CA ASP A 341 9.27 -15.58 -0.87
C ASP A 341 8.54 -16.84 -1.35
N GLY A 342 7.66 -17.40 -0.52
CA GLY A 342 6.77 -18.49 -0.88
C GLY A 342 5.57 -17.99 -1.71
N GLY A 343 5.09 -18.83 -2.63
CA GLY A 343 3.92 -18.54 -3.45
C GLY A 343 2.60 -18.77 -2.70
N ALA A 344 1.53 -18.09 -3.11
CA ALA A 344 0.21 -18.27 -2.50
C ALA A 344 -0.42 -19.63 -2.87
N GLY A 345 -1.19 -20.22 -1.96
CA GLY A 345 -2.02 -21.40 -2.21
C GLY A 345 -3.24 -21.10 -3.08
N GLY A 346 -3.72 -22.09 -3.82
CA GLY A 346 -4.89 -21.99 -4.69
C GLY A 346 -6.20 -22.09 -3.90
N ALA A 347 -7.25 -21.42 -4.37
CA ALA A 347 -8.57 -21.53 -3.76
C ALA A 347 -9.19 -22.93 -3.92
N GLY A 348 -10.16 -23.29 -3.08
CA GLY A 348 -10.96 -24.51 -3.20
C GLY A 348 -12.15 -24.37 -4.17
N ASP A 349 -12.77 -25.50 -4.53
CA ASP A 349 -13.90 -25.58 -5.49
C ASP A 349 -15.20 -25.07 -4.85
N SER A 350 -15.98 -24.30 -5.60
CA SER A 350 -17.35 -23.92 -5.22
C SER A 350 -18.43 -24.81 -5.88
N ALA A 351 -18.06 -25.89 -6.57
CA ALA A 351 -19.02 -26.76 -7.25
C ALA A 351 -19.85 -27.61 -6.28
N ALA A 352 -21.17 -27.57 -6.43
CA ALA A 352 -22.20 -28.13 -5.52
C ALA A 352 -22.14 -29.65 -5.23
N PHE A 353 -21.27 -30.41 -5.92
CA PHE A 353 -21.12 -31.86 -5.75
C PHE A 353 -19.64 -32.32 -5.67
N SER A 354 -18.69 -31.40 -5.44
CA SER A 354 -17.26 -31.72 -5.33
C SER A 354 -16.88 -32.12 -3.90
N PHE A 355 -16.15 -33.23 -3.74
CA PHE A 355 -15.71 -33.76 -2.44
C PHE A 355 -14.41 -33.11 -1.92
N VAL A 356 -13.70 -32.34 -2.74
CA VAL A 356 -12.44 -31.66 -2.36
C VAL A 356 -12.61 -30.16 -2.59
N ARG A 357 -12.69 -29.40 -1.49
CA ARG A 357 -13.03 -27.96 -1.47
C ARG A 357 -12.13 -27.14 -0.56
N THR A 358 -11.09 -27.75 0.00
CA THR A 358 -10.13 -27.05 0.84
C THR A 358 -9.30 -26.08 0.00
N GLY A 359 -8.93 -24.94 0.54
CA GLY A 359 -7.89 -24.10 -0.03
C GLY A 359 -6.52 -24.76 0.14
N GLY A 360 -5.62 -24.52 -0.80
CA GLY A 360 -4.25 -25.04 -0.75
C GLY A 360 -3.36 -24.23 0.18
N ALA A 361 -2.31 -24.84 0.72
CA ALA A 361 -1.39 -24.15 1.60
C ALA A 361 -0.53 -23.12 0.83
N GLY A 362 -0.09 -22.07 1.51
CA GLY A 362 0.96 -21.20 1.01
C GLY A 362 2.31 -21.91 1.01
N GLY A 363 3.16 -21.58 0.03
CA GLY A 363 4.52 -22.09 -0.05
C GLY A 363 5.40 -21.51 1.07
N ALA A 364 6.36 -22.28 1.55
CA ALA A 364 7.34 -21.78 2.52
C ALA A 364 8.28 -20.74 1.88
N GLY A 365 8.74 -19.76 2.65
CA GLY A 365 9.84 -18.89 2.25
C GLY A 365 11.16 -19.64 2.22
N GLY A 366 12.07 -19.24 1.34
CA GLY A 366 13.39 -19.83 1.20
C GLY A 366 14.33 -19.41 2.32
N ASP A 367 15.28 -20.28 2.70
CA ASP A 367 16.29 -19.96 3.69
C ASP A 367 17.33 -18.97 3.14
N ALA A 368 17.86 -18.12 4.02
CA ALA A 368 18.88 -17.14 3.70
C ALA A 368 20.28 -17.75 3.53
N GLY A 369 21.21 -16.95 3.01
CA GLY A 369 22.62 -17.33 2.87
C GLY A 369 23.29 -17.63 4.21
N LEU A 370 24.23 -18.59 4.22
CA LEU A 370 24.93 -19.02 5.43
C LEU A 370 25.59 -17.87 6.22
N LEU A 371 26.13 -16.85 5.54
CA LEU A 371 26.90 -15.76 6.14
C LEU A 371 26.09 -14.49 6.37
N PHE A 372 25.28 -14.10 5.39
CA PHE A 372 24.49 -12.87 5.44
C PHE A 372 23.23 -13.00 4.58
N GLY A 373 22.10 -12.53 5.11
CA GLY A 373 20.84 -12.35 4.41
C GLY A 373 19.66 -12.74 5.29
N ASP A 374 18.48 -12.25 4.91
CA ASP A 374 17.23 -12.56 5.59
C ASP A 374 16.50 -13.72 4.91
N GLY A 375 15.73 -14.48 5.67
CA GLY A 375 14.86 -15.53 5.13
C GLY A 375 13.69 -14.93 4.35
N GLY A 376 13.22 -15.65 3.34
CA GLY A 376 12.06 -15.23 2.55
C GLY A 376 10.76 -15.34 3.34
N THR A 377 9.74 -14.55 2.98
CA THR A 377 8.43 -14.65 3.62
C THR A 377 7.67 -15.89 3.16
N GLY A 378 6.79 -16.43 4.00
CA GLY A 378 5.88 -17.51 3.62
C GLY A 378 4.70 -16.99 2.79
N GLY A 379 4.24 -17.79 1.84
CA GLY A 379 3.08 -17.47 1.01
C GLY A 379 1.76 -17.57 1.78
N ALA A 380 0.74 -16.83 1.36
CA ALA A 380 -0.59 -16.95 1.96
C ALA A 380 -1.28 -18.28 1.58
N GLY A 381 -2.10 -18.83 2.47
CA GLY A 381 -2.98 -19.95 2.17
C GLY A 381 -4.15 -19.54 1.28
N GLY A 382 -4.63 -20.45 0.44
CA GLY A 382 -5.78 -20.23 -0.43
C GLY A 382 -7.10 -20.30 0.33
N SER A 383 -8.13 -19.59 -0.13
CA SER A 383 -9.46 -19.67 0.47
C SER A 383 -10.11 -21.04 0.24
N GLY A 384 -10.90 -21.51 1.20
CA GLY A 384 -11.78 -22.65 1.01
C GLY A 384 -12.89 -22.34 0.01
N GLY A 385 -13.37 -23.36 -0.69
CA GLY A 385 -14.45 -23.24 -1.66
C GLY A 385 -15.83 -23.21 -1.00
N GLU A 386 -16.80 -22.57 -1.65
CA GLU A 386 -18.16 -22.41 -1.12
C GLU A 386 -18.90 -23.74 -1.03
N GLY A 387 -19.74 -23.89 0.01
CA GLY A 387 -20.61 -25.04 0.23
C GLY A 387 -21.86 -25.03 -0.68
N GLY A 388 -22.14 -26.15 -1.33
CA GLY A 388 -23.39 -26.39 -2.07
C GLY A 388 -24.50 -26.98 -1.18
N THR A 389 -25.71 -27.16 -1.74
CA THR A 389 -26.97 -27.53 -1.04
C THR A 389 -26.96 -28.77 -0.13
N ALA A 390 -25.91 -29.59 -0.16
CA ALA A 390 -25.78 -30.79 0.68
C ALA A 390 -24.33 -31.01 1.18
N SER A 391 -23.53 -29.96 1.31
CA SER A 391 -22.07 -30.10 1.48
C SER A 391 -21.42 -28.87 2.15
N ALA A 392 -20.61 -29.07 3.18
CA ALA A 392 -19.99 -28.03 4.04
C ALA A 392 -19.14 -27.02 3.28
N GLY A 393 -18.92 -25.83 3.82
CA GLY A 393 -17.89 -24.94 3.28
C GLY A 393 -16.49 -25.59 3.34
N GLY A 394 -15.63 -25.28 2.38
CA GLY A 394 -14.27 -25.77 2.32
C GLY A 394 -13.36 -25.11 3.37
N ILE A 395 -12.43 -25.85 3.97
CA ILE A 395 -11.46 -25.28 4.92
C ILE A 395 -10.46 -24.38 4.18
N GLY A 396 -10.09 -23.23 4.74
CA GLY A 396 -9.02 -22.38 4.23
C GLY A 396 -7.65 -23.06 4.32
N GLY A 397 -6.78 -22.82 3.36
CA GLY A 397 -5.42 -23.33 3.34
C GLY A 397 -4.54 -22.67 4.40
N ALA A 398 -3.56 -23.40 4.95
CA ALA A 398 -2.61 -22.81 5.88
C ALA A 398 -1.65 -21.84 5.19
N GLY A 399 -1.18 -20.81 5.88
CA GLY A 399 -0.08 -19.97 5.42
C GLY A 399 1.25 -20.71 5.46
N GLY A 400 2.15 -20.38 4.55
CA GLY A 400 3.50 -20.93 4.49
C GLY A 400 4.38 -20.41 5.62
N ALA A 401 5.33 -21.22 6.09
CA ALA A 401 6.32 -20.75 7.06
C ALA A 401 7.31 -19.75 6.42
N GLY A 402 7.79 -18.79 7.19
CA GLY A 402 8.91 -17.94 6.79
C GLY A 402 10.23 -18.71 6.79
N GLY A 403 11.14 -18.34 5.89
CA GLY A 403 12.48 -18.93 5.78
C GLY A 403 13.39 -18.49 6.92
N ASN A 404 14.38 -19.31 7.25
CA ASN A 404 15.30 -19.03 8.35
C ASN A 404 16.49 -18.19 7.86
N ALA A 405 17.02 -17.35 8.74
CA ALA A 405 18.37 -16.80 8.59
C ALA A 405 19.43 -17.74 9.21
N SER A 406 20.69 -17.59 8.79
CA SER A 406 21.80 -18.44 9.24
C SER A 406 22.76 -17.73 10.21
N LEU A 407 23.77 -16.96 9.76
CA LEU A 407 24.74 -16.33 10.67
C LEU A 407 24.36 -14.89 11.01
N ILE A 408 24.10 -14.07 10.00
CA ILE A 408 23.65 -12.67 10.14
C ILE A 408 22.42 -12.49 9.25
N GLY A 409 21.33 -12.01 9.84
CA GLY A 409 20.09 -11.68 9.14
C GLY A 409 18.85 -12.07 9.92
N ASN A 410 17.71 -11.61 9.44
CA ASN A 410 16.41 -11.80 10.05
C ASN A 410 15.70 -13.04 9.50
N GLY A 411 14.90 -13.70 10.32
CA GLY A 411 13.97 -14.71 9.83
C GLY A 411 12.85 -14.07 9.00
N GLY A 412 12.37 -14.78 7.98
CA GLY A 412 11.25 -14.33 7.17
C GLY A 412 9.92 -14.42 7.92
N ALA A 413 8.96 -13.56 7.59
CA ALA A 413 7.62 -13.64 8.17
C ALA A 413 6.86 -14.87 7.67
N GLY A 414 5.98 -15.44 8.49
CA GLY A 414 5.03 -16.46 8.07
C GLY A 414 3.88 -15.87 7.25
N GLY A 415 3.34 -16.66 6.33
CA GLY A 415 2.21 -16.27 5.49
C GLY A 415 0.87 -16.34 6.24
N ALA A 416 -0.11 -15.54 5.82
CA ALA A 416 -1.45 -15.61 6.41
C ALA A 416 -2.19 -16.91 6.00
N GLY A 417 -3.06 -17.41 6.86
CA GLY A 417 -3.99 -18.49 6.53
C GLY A 417 -5.12 -18.00 5.63
N GLY A 418 -5.64 -18.88 4.77
CA GLY A 418 -6.76 -18.59 3.89
C GLY A 418 -8.10 -18.61 4.63
N THR A 419 -9.09 -17.88 4.15
CA THR A 419 -10.45 -17.91 4.73
C THR A 419 -11.14 -19.25 4.46
N GLY A 420 -12.01 -19.69 5.36
CA GLY A 420 -12.93 -20.78 5.08
C GLY A 420 -14.02 -20.38 4.09
N GLY A 421 -14.53 -21.34 3.32
CA GLY A 421 -15.66 -21.14 2.41
C GLY A 421 -16.98 -21.07 3.18
N ASN A 422 -17.93 -20.26 2.74
CA ASN A 422 -19.23 -20.15 3.38
C ASN A 422 -20.11 -21.36 3.03
N ASN A 423 -21.24 -21.52 3.70
CA ASN A 423 -22.23 -22.53 3.34
C ASN A 423 -23.67 -22.03 3.52
N ALA A 424 -24.50 -22.25 2.50
CA ALA A 424 -25.92 -21.90 2.51
C ALA A 424 -26.85 -23.14 2.66
N ALA A 425 -26.30 -24.31 3.01
CA ALA A 425 -27.01 -25.58 3.02
C ALA A 425 -27.52 -26.05 4.40
N ILE A 426 -28.47 -27.00 4.36
CA ILE A 426 -29.44 -27.32 5.43
C ILE A 426 -28.93 -28.29 6.52
N LEU A 427 -27.70 -28.81 6.42
CA LEU A 427 -27.18 -29.87 7.31
C LEU A 427 -25.67 -29.79 7.63
N GLU A 428 -24.91 -28.90 6.99
CA GLU A 428 -23.45 -28.84 7.17
C GLU A 428 -22.98 -27.40 7.42
N GLY A 429 -21.83 -27.22 8.07
CA GLY A 429 -21.32 -25.91 8.48
C GLY A 429 -20.54 -25.19 7.39
N GLY A 430 -20.12 -23.95 7.65
CA GLY A 430 -19.07 -23.30 6.88
C GLY A 430 -17.74 -24.04 7.01
N GLY A 431 -16.74 -23.65 6.23
CA GLY A 431 -15.39 -24.18 6.36
C GLY A 431 -14.57 -23.41 7.37
N ALA A 432 -13.69 -24.08 8.12
CA ALA A 432 -12.80 -23.39 9.07
C ALA A 432 -11.78 -22.51 8.35
N GLY A 433 -11.31 -21.46 9.02
CA GLY A 433 -10.19 -20.66 8.55
C GLY A 433 -8.87 -21.45 8.60
N GLY A 434 -7.97 -21.16 7.67
CA GLY A 434 -6.64 -21.74 7.62
C GLY A 434 -5.72 -21.13 8.69
N ALA A 435 -4.79 -21.91 9.24
CA ALA A 435 -3.81 -21.40 10.20
C ALA A 435 -2.78 -20.49 9.52
N GLY A 436 -2.30 -19.46 10.21
CA GLY A 436 -1.14 -18.68 9.80
C GLY A 436 0.16 -19.46 9.89
N GLY A 437 1.11 -19.15 9.02
CA GLY A 437 2.44 -19.76 9.00
C GLY A 437 3.33 -19.23 10.12
N ALA A 438 4.26 -20.05 10.62
CA ALA A 438 5.24 -19.60 11.59
C ALA A 438 6.28 -18.66 10.96
N GLY A 439 6.77 -17.70 11.74
CA GLY A 439 7.93 -16.89 11.36
C GLY A 439 9.24 -17.68 11.44
N GLY A 440 10.18 -17.38 10.55
CA GLY A 440 11.50 -18.00 10.51
C GLY A 440 12.40 -17.56 11.65
N THR A 441 13.41 -18.35 11.99
CA THR A 441 14.38 -18.00 13.04
C THR A 441 15.41 -16.97 12.56
N SER A 442 15.93 -16.16 13.49
CA SER A 442 17.01 -15.22 13.21
C SER A 442 18.34 -15.91 12.90
N GLY A 443 19.32 -15.10 12.45
CA GLY A 443 20.72 -15.50 12.41
C GLY A 443 21.31 -15.78 13.80
N LEU A 444 22.35 -16.62 13.84
CA LEU A 444 23.05 -17.07 15.05
C LEU A 444 23.83 -15.96 15.75
N LEU A 445 24.30 -14.93 15.03
CA LEU A 445 25.11 -13.85 15.63
C LEU A 445 24.30 -12.55 15.76
N PHE A 446 23.69 -12.11 14.65
CA PHE A 446 22.86 -10.91 14.61
C PHE A 446 21.60 -11.15 13.78
N GLY A 447 20.47 -10.66 14.26
CA GLY A 447 19.22 -10.56 13.51
C GLY A 447 17.99 -10.91 14.34
N ASN A 448 16.83 -10.56 13.83
CA ASN A 448 15.55 -10.74 14.52
C ASN A 448 14.81 -11.98 14.00
N GLY A 449 13.96 -12.57 14.82
CA GLY A 449 13.02 -13.58 14.36
C GLY A 449 11.94 -12.98 13.47
N GLY A 450 11.42 -13.77 12.52
CA GLY A 450 10.33 -13.34 11.65
C GLY A 450 8.98 -13.34 12.37
N ALA A 451 8.06 -12.46 12.00
CA ALA A 451 6.70 -12.47 12.56
C ALA A 451 5.93 -13.73 12.12
N GLY A 452 5.02 -14.23 12.96
CA GLY A 452 4.04 -15.23 12.57
C GLY A 452 2.94 -14.64 11.70
N GLY A 453 2.39 -15.43 10.79
CA GLY A 453 1.28 -15.02 9.93
C GLY A 453 -0.05 -15.09 10.66
N ASN A 454 -1.02 -14.27 10.25
CA ASN A 454 -2.36 -14.28 10.85
C ASN A 454 -3.15 -15.52 10.41
N GLY A 455 -4.05 -16.01 11.27
CA GLY A 455 -5.04 -17.02 10.90
C GLY A 455 -6.11 -16.45 9.97
N GLY A 456 -6.67 -17.28 9.11
CA GLY A 456 -7.77 -16.93 8.22
C GLY A 456 -9.13 -16.98 8.93
N ASN A 457 -10.11 -16.24 8.44
CA ASN A 457 -11.45 -16.23 9.04
C ASN A 457 -12.23 -17.51 8.74
N GLY A 458 -13.12 -17.93 9.65
CA GLY A 458 -14.08 -19.00 9.43
C GLY A 458 -15.16 -18.62 8.41
N GLY A 459 -15.68 -19.61 7.69
CA GLY A 459 -16.76 -19.43 6.72
C GLY A 459 -18.13 -19.30 7.39
N ALA A 460 -18.95 -18.41 6.84
CA ALA A 460 -20.29 -18.11 7.35
C ALA A 460 -21.32 -19.20 7.03
N THR A 461 -22.41 -19.24 7.79
CA THR A 461 -23.59 -20.10 7.55
C THR A 461 -24.88 -19.28 7.48
N SER A 462 -25.90 -19.82 6.83
CA SER A 462 -27.24 -19.18 6.74
C SER A 462 -28.38 -20.09 7.18
N ASP A 463 -28.08 -21.19 7.89
CA ASP A 463 -29.09 -22.18 8.25
C ASP A 463 -29.17 -22.46 9.76
N ASP A 464 -30.41 -22.56 10.20
CA ASP A 464 -30.85 -22.65 11.58
C ASP A 464 -30.24 -23.84 12.35
N ALA A 465 -29.78 -24.93 11.73
CA ALA A 465 -29.38 -26.11 12.49
C ALA A 465 -27.87 -26.24 12.78
N VAL A 466 -27.03 -25.31 12.29
CA VAL A 466 -25.57 -25.54 12.23
C VAL A 466 -24.76 -24.38 12.81
N VAL A 467 -23.72 -24.72 13.59
CA VAL A 467 -22.73 -23.74 14.09
C VAL A 467 -21.80 -23.34 12.94
N ALA A 468 -21.58 -22.02 12.77
CA ALA A 468 -20.63 -21.48 11.82
C ALA A 468 -19.18 -21.89 12.16
N ALA A 469 -18.28 -21.76 11.19
CA ALA A 469 -16.97 -22.36 11.29
C ALA A 469 -15.99 -21.54 12.15
N GLU A 470 -15.02 -22.21 12.76
CA GLU A 470 -14.00 -21.55 13.57
C GLU A 470 -13.01 -20.75 12.71
N GLY A 471 -12.49 -19.66 13.28
CA GLY A 471 -11.34 -18.95 12.74
C GLY A 471 -10.05 -19.77 12.84
N GLY A 472 -9.13 -19.56 11.91
CA GLY A 472 -7.83 -20.19 11.88
C GLY A 472 -6.90 -19.64 12.97
N ALA A 473 -6.00 -20.47 13.48
CA ALA A 473 -5.01 -20.01 14.47
C ALA A 473 -3.94 -19.10 13.84
N GLY A 474 -3.43 -18.13 14.59
CA GLY A 474 -2.26 -17.34 14.23
C GLY A 474 -0.97 -18.15 14.34
N GLY A 475 0.02 -17.83 13.51
CA GLY A 475 1.34 -18.45 13.49
C GLY A 475 2.23 -17.93 14.61
N ALA A 476 3.12 -18.77 15.14
CA ALA A 476 4.10 -18.33 16.13
C ALA A 476 5.17 -17.43 15.50
N GLY A 477 5.66 -16.47 16.26
CA GLY A 477 6.83 -15.67 15.90
C GLY A 477 8.14 -16.45 16.01
N GLY A 478 9.09 -16.13 15.14
CA GLY A 478 10.42 -16.73 15.14
C GLY A 478 11.28 -16.25 16.30
N ASN A 479 12.22 -17.07 16.74
CA ASN A 479 13.12 -16.70 17.84
C ASN A 479 14.35 -15.93 17.33
N GLY A 480 14.83 -14.99 18.15
CA GLY A 480 16.21 -14.50 18.13
C GLY A 480 17.18 -15.55 18.68
N PHE A 481 18.49 -15.47 18.34
CA PHE A 481 19.51 -16.39 18.86
C PHE A 481 20.53 -15.73 19.79
N LEU A 482 21.54 -14.97 19.32
CA LEU A 482 22.55 -14.36 20.19
C LEU A 482 22.29 -12.88 20.44
N ILE A 483 22.23 -12.09 19.34
CA ILE A 483 21.86 -10.68 19.36
C ILE A 483 20.69 -10.46 18.39
N GLY A 484 19.55 -10.04 18.94
CA GLY A 484 18.37 -9.66 18.18
C GLY A 484 17.07 -10.08 18.84
N HIS A 485 15.98 -9.46 18.40
CA HIS A 485 14.66 -9.58 19.01
C HIS A 485 13.92 -10.80 18.47
N GLY A 486 12.96 -11.30 19.24
CA GLY A 486 11.98 -12.27 18.70
C GLY A 486 11.07 -11.62 17.65
N GLY A 487 10.39 -12.44 16.86
CA GLY A 487 9.33 -12.00 15.96
C GLY A 487 7.96 -12.03 16.65
N ALA A 488 7.06 -11.12 16.30
CA ALA A 488 5.71 -11.08 16.88
C ALA A 488 4.90 -12.33 16.51
N GLY A 489 3.98 -12.75 17.39
CA GLY A 489 3.00 -13.77 17.08
C GLY A 489 1.90 -13.24 16.15
N GLY A 490 1.38 -14.09 15.27
CA GLY A 490 0.27 -13.75 14.38
C GLY A 490 -1.07 -13.75 15.11
N SER A 491 -2.01 -12.92 14.66
CA SER A 491 -3.36 -12.90 15.23
C SER A 491 -4.15 -14.15 14.83
N GLY A 492 -5.09 -14.57 15.67
CA GLY A 492 -6.12 -15.52 15.28
C GLY A 492 -7.11 -14.93 14.29
N GLY A 493 -7.69 -15.76 13.43
CA GLY A 493 -8.76 -15.37 12.51
C GLY A 493 -10.11 -15.28 13.22
N THR A 494 -11.04 -14.50 12.69
CA THR A 494 -12.39 -14.40 13.27
C THR A 494 -13.20 -15.67 13.01
N GLY A 495 -14.13 -15.99 13.89
CA GLY A 495 -15.13 -17.03 13.64
C GLY A 495 -16.09 -16.63 12.52
N GLY A 496 -16.68 -17.63 11.87
CA GLY A 496 -17.70 -17.43 10.84
C GLY A 496 -19.01 -16.93 11.44
N GLU A 497 -19.67 -16.04 10.70
CA GLU A 497 -20.99 -15.52 11.07
C GLU A 497 -22.10 -16.52 10.75
N HIS A 498 -23.20 -16.48 11.51
CA HIS A 498 -24.41 -17.24 11.25
C HIS A 498 -25.62 -16.30 11.04
N VAL A 499 -26.35 -16.51 9.95
CA VAL A 499 -27.59 -15.79 9.61
C VAL A 499 -28.78 -16.75 9.74
N GLY A 500 -29.34 -16.92 10.94
CA GLY A 500 -30.48 -17.80 11.21
C GLY A 500 -30.91 -17.86 12.68
N ALA A 501 -32.02 -18.54 12.97
CA ALA A 501 -32.72 -18.52 14.25
C ALA A 501 -32.23 -19.55 15.29
N ASN A 502 -31.62 -20.66 14.87
CA ASN A 502 -31.31 -21.78 15.78
C ASN A 502 -29.82 -22.24 15.78
N GLY A 503 -28.97 -21.65 14.94
CA GLY A 503 -27.54 -21.97 14.80
C GLY A 503 -26.66 -20.99 15.57
N GLY A 504 -25.39 -21.35 15.79
CA GLY A 504 -24.46 -20.50 16.55
C GLY A 504 -23.34 -19.90 15.70
N GLY A 505 -22.78 -18.78 16.15
CA GLY A 505 -21.58 -18.19 15.54
C GLY A 505 -20.33 -19.05 15.77
N GLY A 506 -19.36 -18.96 14.87
CA GLY A 506 -18.12 -19.73 14.93
C GLY A 506 -17.15 -19.19 15.99
N LYS A 507 -16.32 -20.05 16.59
CA LYS A 507 -15.30 -19.60 17.55
C LYS A 507 -14.22 -18.78 16.84
N GLY A 508 -13.65 -17.79 17.52
CA GLY A 508 -12.42 -17.16 17.08
C GLY A 508 -11.23 -18.12 17.07
N GLY A 509 -10.23 -17.85 16.25
CA GLY A 509 -9.00 -18.62 16.17
C GLY A 509 -8.01 -18.24 17.27
N ALA A 510 -7.26 -19.21 17.80
CA ALA A 510 -6.22 -18.93 18.78
C ALA A 510 -5.10 -18.05 18.20
N ALA A 511 -4.54 -17.16 19.01
CA ALA A 511 -3.37 -16.37 18.63
C ALA A 511 -2.07 -17.18 18.61
N GLY A 512 -1.09 -16.68 17.85
CA GLY A 512 0.28 -17.17 17.89
C GLY A 512 1.10 -16.55 19.03
N ASP A 513 1.99 -17.33 19.63
CA ASP A 513 2.94 -16.84 20.63
C ASP A 513 4.04 -15.98 19.98
N GLY A 514 4.52 -14.97 20.71
CA GLY A 514 5.67 -14.15 20.34
C GLY A 514 6.98 -14.93 20.52
N GLY A 515 7.94 -14.70 19.62
CA GLY A 515 9.26 -15.31 19.67
C GLY A 515 10.12 -14.78 20.81
N ASN A 516 11.02 -15.62 21.30
CA ASN A 516 11.98 -15.22 22.33
C ASN A 516 13.08 -14.33 21.73
N GLY A 517 13.61 -13.40 22.52
CA GLY A 517 14.79 -12.60 22.18
C GLY A 517 16.10 -13.37 22.31
N GLY A 518 17.20 -12.77 21.85
CA GLY A 518 18.53 -13.37 21.85
C GLY A 518 19.10 -13.63 23.25
N LEU A 519 20.01 -14.60 23.33
CA LEU A 519 20.68 -15.06 24.55
C LEU A 519 21.48 -13.95 25.25
N LEU A 520 22.12 -13.06 24.48
CA LEU A 520 22.95 -11.97 25.00
C LEU A 520 22.19 -10.64 25.03
N TYR A 521 21.61 -10.26 23.89
CA TYR A 521 20.86 -9.02 23.73
C TYR A 521 19.64 -9.27 22.84
N GLY A 522 18.47 -8.82 23.28
CA GLY A 522 17.27 -8.85 22.46
C GLY A 522 16.02 -8.99 23.31
N ASP A 523 14.99 -8.25 22.92
CA ASP A 523 13.69 -8.31 23.57
C ASP A 523 12.90 -9.52 23.06
N GLY A 524 12.09 -10.08 23.95
CA GLY A 524 11.02 -10.98 23.53
C GLY A 524 9.93 -10.20 22.80
N ALA A 525 9.28 -10.85 21.83
CA ALA A 525 8.28 -10.19 21.00
C ALA A 525 6.88 -10.27 21.60
N THR A 526 5.97 -9.42 21.12
CA THR A 526 4.57 -9.48 21.52
C THR A 526 3.89 -10.76 21.00
N GLY A 527 2.99 -11.33 21.81
CA GLY A 527 2.06 -12.35 21.35
C GLY A 527 0.99 -11.75 20.42
N GLY A 528 0.39 -12.60 19.58
CA GLY A 528 -0.69 -12.19 18.68
C GLY A 528 -2.02 -11.98 19.42
N ASN A 529 -2.94 -11.24 18.80
CA ASN A 529 -4.29 -11.09 19.36
C ASN A 529 -5.15 -12.32 19.04
N GLY A 530 -5.99 -12.74 19.99
CA GLY A 530 -6.97 -13.80 19.78
C GLY A 530 -8.03 -13.36 18.77
N GLY A 531 -8.54 -14.31 17.99
CA GLY A 531 -9.61 -14.04 17.03
C GLY A 531 -10.94 -13.78 17.72
N ASP A 532 -11.73 -12.87 17.17
CA ASP A 532 -13.09 -12.62 17.61
C ASP A 532 -14.01 -13.80 17.24
N GLY A 533 -15.00 -14.08 18.08
CA GLY A 533 -16.07 -15.02 17.76
C GLY A 533 -17.03 -14.44 16.73
N GLY A 534 -17.57 -15.28 15.85
CA GLY A 534 -18.55 -14.87 14.85
C GLY A 534 -19.93 -14.64 15.47
N ASP A 535 -20.72 -13.78 14.83
CA ASP A 535 -22.09 -13.50 15.27
C ASP A 535 -23.00 -14.71 15.05
N GLY A 536 -23.87 -15.00 16.01
CA GLY A 536 -24.82 -16.11 15.99
C GLY A 536 -26.22 -15.75 15.48
N GLY A 537 -26.47 -14.48 15.15
CA GLY A 537 -27.81 -13.98 14.84
C GLY A 537 -28.73 -14.08 16.07
N ASP A 538 -29.85 -14.80 15.94
CA ASP A 538 -30.75 -15.05 17.09
C ASP A 538 -30.28 -16.22 17.98
N GLY A 539 -29.34 -17.04 17.49
CA GLY A 539 -28.72 -18.12 18.26
C GLY A 539 -27.46 -17.67 19.03
N PRO A 540 -26.74 -18.58 19.71
CA PRO A 540 -25.59 -18.21 20.53
C PRO A 540 -24.44 -17.64 19.68
N GLY A 541 -23.82 -16.57 20.15
CA GLY A 541 -22.61 -16.03 19.53
C GLY A 541 -21.42 -16.97 19.72
N GLY A 542 -20.44 -16.90 18.81
CA GLY A 542 -19.19 -17.65 18.94
C GLY A 542 -18.30 -17.07 20.03
N ASP A 543 -17.58 -17.91 20.78
CA ASP A 543 -16.60 -17.41 21.76
C ASP A 543 -15.40 -16.79 21.03
N GLY A 544 -14.87 -15.72 21.59
CA GLY A 544 -13.56 -15.20 21.22
C GLY A 544 -12.44 -16.07 21.77
N ALA A 545 -11.26 -15.99 21.16
CA ALA A 545 -10.12 -16.80 21.53
C ALA A 545 -9.11 -16.06 22.40
N ASP A 546 -8.30 -16.81 23.14
CA ASP A 546 -7.24 -16.24 23.96
C ASP A 546 -6.13 -15.59 23.12
N GLY A 547 -5.55 -14.53 23.68
CA GLY A 547 -4.36 -13.88 23.15
C GLY A 547 -3.09 -14.71 23.35
N GLY A 548 -2.11 -14.50 22.47
CA GLY A 548 -0.86 -15.23 22.44
C GLY A 548 0.09 -14.77 23.53
N LYS A 549 0.99 -15.65 23.99
CA LYS A 549 1.97 -15.28 25.00
C LYS A 549 3.04 -14.37 24.41
N GLY A 550 3.53 -13.43 25.21
CA GLY A 550 4.73 -12.67 24.88
C GLY A 550 5.99 -13.56 24.98
N GLY A 551 6.98 -13.27 24.15
CA GLY A 551 8.26 -13.97 24.13
C GLY A 551 9.16 -13.57 25.31
N ASN A 552 10.07 -14.45 25.70
CA ASN A 552 11.00 -14.18 26.79
C ASN A 552 12.28 -13.52 26.26
N ALA A 553 12.94 -12.72 27.11
CA ALA A 553 14.33 -12.31 26.94
C ALA A 553 15.26 -13.08 27.89
N ALA A 554 16.55 -13.16 27.57
CA ALA A 554 17.52 -13.98 28.31
C ALA A 554 18.44 -13.18 29.24
N LEU A 555 19.43 -12.44 28.72
CA LEU A 555 20.38 -11.67 29.53
C LEU A 555 20.05 -10.17 29.56
N ILE A 556 20.14 -9.50 28.41
CA ILE A 556 19.82 -8.08 28.24
C ILE A 556 18.64 -7.97 27.27
N GLY A 557 17.55 -7.37 27.72
CA GLY A 557 16.33 -7.23 26.92
C GLY A 557 15.08 -7.45 27.76
N ASN A 558 14.01 -6.81 27.36
CA ASN A 558 12.71 -6.89 28.00
C ASN A 558 11.92 -8.10 27.49
N GLY A 559 11.04 -8.65 28.32
CA GLY A 559 10.06 -9.63 27.90
C GLY A 559 8.99 -8.97 27.03
N GLY A 560 8.44 -9.73 26.08
CA GLY A 560 7.38 -9.27 25.21
C GLY A 560 6.03 -9.23 25.92
N ASN A 561 5.13 -8.36 25.47
CA ASN A 561 3.76 -8.31 25.99
C ASN A 561 2.94 -9.50 25.48
N GLY A 562 2.00 -9.99 26.29
CA GLY A 562 0.96 -10.89 25.82
C GLY A 562 0.01 -10.16 24.87
N GLY A 563 -0.54 -10.87 23.88
CA GLY A 563 -1.54 -10.33 22.96
C GLY A 563 -2.92 -10.26 23.60
N ALA A 564 -3.80 -9.41 23.05
CA ALA A 564 -5.15 -9.27 23.58
C ALA A 564 -6.01 -10.50 23.30
N GLY A 565 -7.00 -10.79 24.15
CA GLY A 565 -8.05 -11.77 23.84
C GLY A 565 -9.02 -11.24 22.80
N GLY A 566 -9.63 -12.12 22.01
CA GLY A 566 -10.67 -11.81 21.04
C GLY A 566 -12.05 -11.71 21.69
N SER A 567 -12.91 -10.84 21.18
CA SER A 567 -14.25 -10.62 21.69
C SER A 567 -15.20 -11.78 21.36
N GLY A 568 -16.18 -12.03 22.23
CA GLY A 568 -17.27 -12.94 21.92
C GLY A 568 -18.22 -12.34 20.88
N GLY A 569 -18.66 -13.14 19.92
CA GLY A 569 -19.63 -12.73 18.90
C GLY A 569 -21.00 -12.44 19.50
N PHE A 570 -21.78 -11.59 18.81
CA PHE A 570 -23.13 -11.25 19.23
C PHE A 570 -24.08 -12.44 19.04
N GLY A 571 -25.01 -12.64 19.98
CA GLY A 571 -26.00 -13.72 19.93
C GLY A 571 -26.76 -13.89 21.25
N SER A 572 -27.58 -14.93 21.35
CA SER A 572 -28.37 -15.25 22.54
C SER A 572 -28.10 -16.68 23.06
N PRO A 573 -27.21 -16.85 24.06
CA PRO A 573 -26.34 -15.83 24.67
C PRO A 573 -25.21 -15.36 23.76
N THR A 574 -24.61 -14.21 24.07
CA THR A 574 -23.37 -13.75 23.43
C THR A 574 -22.25 -14.74 23.72
N GLY A 575 -21.30 -14.86 22.79
CA GLY A 575 -20.11 -15.69 23.01
C GLY A 575 -19.29 -15.19 24.20
N THR A 576 -18.48 -16.07 24.78
CA THR A 576 -17.56 -15.65 25.85
C THR A 576 -16.35 -14.92 25.26
N ASP A 577 -15.90 -13.86 25.92
CA ASP A 577 -14.65 -13.19 25.58
C ASP A 577 -13.43 -14.07 25.86
N GLY A 578 -12.43 -13.96 24.99
CA GLY A 578 -11.11 -14.54 25.18
C GLY A 578 -10.31 -13.80 26.24
N THR A 579 -9.44 -14.53 26.93
CA THR A 579 -8.52 -13.96 27.90
C THR A 579 -7.28 -13.38 27.22
N GLY A 580 -6.64 -12.39 27.84
CA GLY A 580 -5.37 -11.86 27.36
C GLY A 580 -4.22 -12.85 27.55
N GLY A 581 -3.26 -12.83 26.65
CA GLY A 581 -2.09 -13.69 26.69
C GLY A 581 -1.15 -13.40 27.86
N ALA A 582 -0.41 -14.42 28.29
CA ALA A 582 0.57 -14.24 29.35
C ALA A 582 1.75 -13.36 28.89
N ALA A 583 2.34 -12.62 29.83
CA ALA A 583 3.53 -11.82 29.56
C ALA A 583 4.79 -12.69 29.43
N GLY A 584 5.73 -12.23 28.61
CA GLY A 584 7.08 -12.79 28.54
C GLY A 584 7.96 -12.35 29.71
N THR A 585 8.89 -13.20 30.12
CA THR A 585 9.86 -12.86 31.16
C THR A 585 10.98 -11.97 30.61
N GLY A 586 11.37 -10.94 31.36
CA GLY A 586 12.55 -10.13 31.04
C GLY A 586 13.84 -10.89 31.28
N GLY A 587 14.92 -10.45 30.63
CA GLY A 587 16.25 -10.97 30.90
C GLY A 587 16.78 -10.53 32.27
N LEU A 588 17.96 -11.02 32.67
CA LEU A 588 18.58 -10.68 33.96
C LEU A 588 18.66 -9.16 34.23
N PHE A 589 18.78 -8.35 33.18
CA PHE A 589 18.87 -6.88 33.24
C PHE A 589 17.67 -6.15 32.61
N GLY A 590 16.63 -6.86 32.18
CA GLY A 590 15.46 -6.26 31.52
C GLY A 590 14.18 -6.48 32.30
N GLN A 591 13.14 -5.73 31.93
CA GLN A 591 11.83 -5.83 32.56
C GLN A 591 10.99 -6.95 31.93
N GLY A 592 10.10 -7.55 32.72
CA GLY A 592 9.07 -8.43 32.17
C GLY A 592 8.09 -7.66 31.27
N GLY A 593 7.46 -8.37 30.34
CA GLY A 593 6.37 -7.82 29.57
C GLY A 593 5.11 -7.62 30.40
N MET A 594 4.09 -7.04 29.78
CA MET A 594 2.74 -6.94 30.36
C MET A 594 1.84 -8.07 29.83
N PRO A 595 0.95 -8.65 30.65
CA PRO A 595 -0.10 -9.53 30.14
C PRO A 595 -1.00 -8.79 29.15
N GLY A 596 -1.55 -9.50 28.19
CA GLY A 596 -2.50 -8.93 27.25
C GLY A 596 -3.79 -8.51 27.95
N ALA A 597 -4.49 -7.52 27.36
CA ALA A 597 -5.83 -7.19 27.80
C ALA A 597 -6.78 -8.37 27.49
N ALA A 598 -7.73 -8.65 28.38
CA ALA A 598 -8.90 -9.44 28.00
C ALA A 598 -9.66 -8.69 26.91
N ALA A 599 -10.42 -9.40 26.09
CA ALA A 599 -11.17 -8.76 25.02
C ALA A 599 -12.06 -7.65 25.59
N ALA A 600 -12.01 -6.48 24.97
CA ALA A 600 -13.00 -5.45 25.25
C ALA A 600 -14.28 -5.90 24.59
N SER A 601 -15.19 -6.53 25.35
CA SER A 601 -16.59 -6.65 24.95
C SER A 601 -17.00 -5.29 24.39
N ALA A 602 -17.47 -5.22 23.14
CA ALA A 602 -18.16 -4.04 22.65
C ALA A 602 -19.11 -3.59 23.76
N LEU A 603 -18.99 -2.33 24.20
CA LEU A 603 -19.74 -1.75 25.33
C LEU A 603 -21.24 -2.08 25.21
N ALA A 604 -21.63 -3.24 25.72
CA ALA A 604 -23.01 -3.66 25.81
C ALA A 604 -23.56 -2.95 27.03
N LEU A 605 -24.13 -1.75 26.80
CA LEU A 605 -24.93 -1.07 27.81
C LEU A 605 -26.04 -2.04 28.25
N PRO A 606 -26.07 -2.49 29.51
CA PRO A 606 -27.14 -3.36 29.97
C PRO A 606 -28.48 -2.64 29.81
N SER A 607 -29.46 -3.25 29.15
CA SER A 607 -30.84 -2.75 29.25
C SER A 607 -31.28 -2.89 30.72
N LEU A 608 -31.71 -1.79 31.33
CA LEU A 608 -31.98 -1.66 32.78
C LEU A 608 -33.07 -2.55 33.40
N GLY A 609 -33.57 -3.56 32.69
CA GLY A 609 -34.57 -4.50 33.23
C GLY A 609 -34.07 -5.41 34.36
N ALA A 610 -32.79 -5.33 34.74
CA ALA A 610 -32.15 -6.34 35.59
C ALA A 610 -31.45 -5.80 36.86
N ILE A 611 -31.73 -4.57 37.31
CA ILE A 611 -31.22 -4.07 38.61
C ILE A 611 -32.26 -4.34 39.72
N PRO A 612 -32.03 -5.28 40.65
CA PRO A 612 -33.01 -5.60 41.69
C PRO A 612 -33.15 -4.45 42.69
N GLY A 613 -34.38 -3.98 42.93
CA GLY A 613 -34.71 -3.03 44.00
C GLY A 613 -35.17 -1.64 43.57
N LEU A 614 -35.11 -1.30 42.27
CA LEU A 614 -35.55 0.01 41.77
C LEU A 614 -37.08 0.11 41.58
N GLU A 615 -37.78 -1.02 41.58
CA GLU A 615 -39.24 -1.12 41.42
C GLU A 615 -40.04 -0.57 42.63
N ALA A 616 -39.38 -0.28 43.76
CA ALA A 616 -40.02 0.04 45.03
C ALA A 616 -40.11 1.55 45.36
N VAL A 617 -39.64 2.45 44.47
CA VAL A 617 -39.63 3.90 44.72
C VAL A 617 -40.73 4.61 43.89
N PRO A 618 -41.82 5.13 44.50
CA PRO A 618 -42.88 5.79 43.76
C PRO A 618 -42.40 7.12 43.15
N GLY A 619 -42.59 7.29 41.83
CA GLY A 619 -42.25 8.53 41.11
C GLY A 619 -41.05 8.43 40.16
N LEU A 620 -40.44 7.25 40.03
CA LEU A 620 -39.21 7.03 39.24
C LEU A 620 -39.45 6.19 37.97
N SER A 621 -40.65 6.29 37.39
CA SER A 621 -41.13 5.45 36.28
C SER A 621 -40.61 5.85 34.88
N GLY A 622 -39.61 6.75 34.80
CA GLY A 622 -39.21 7.45 33.57
C GLY A 622 -37.71 7.53 33.28
N LEU A 623 -36.86 6.74 33.95
CA LEU A 623 -35.38 6.80 33.83
C LEU A 623 -34.78 6.41 32.46
N GLY A 624 -35.58 6.32 31.39
CA GLY A 624 -35.10 6.02 30.04
C GLY A 624 -34.17 7.08 29.42
N SER A 625 -33.93 8.22 30.07
CA SER A 625 -33.17 9.37 29.52
C SER A 625 -31.91 9.79 30.29
N VAL A 626 -31.52 9.09 31.37
CA VAL A 626 -30.34 9.47 32.18
C VAL A 626 -28.99 9.18 31.47
N PHE A 627 -29.00 8.37 30.39
CA PHE A 627 -27.83 8.06 29.60
C PHE A 627 -27.63 8.94 28.36
N GLY A 628 -28.51 9.90 28.07
CA GLY A 628 -28.35 10.81 26.93
C GLY A 628 -26.96 11.48 26.83
N PRO A 629 -26.34 11.92 27.94
CA PRO A 629 -24.95 12.40 27.96
C PRO A 629 -23.90 11.36 27.52
N TYR A 630 -24.09 10.07 27.84
CA TYR A 630 -23.20 8.99 27.43
C TYR A 630 -23.41 8.60 25.96
N GLU A 631 -24.65 8.63 25.48
CA GLU A 631 -24.98 8.45 24.07
C GLU A 631 -24.39 9.57 23.20
N ASN A 632 -24.45 10.83 23.68
CA ASN A 632 -23.81 11.97 23.03
C ASN A 632 -22.28 11.84 23.03
N LEU A 633 -21.69 11.38 24.13
CA LEU A 633 -20.25 11.11 24.20
C LEU A 633 -19.82 10.08 23.14
N VAL A 634 -20.51 8.94 23.06
CA VAL A 634 -20.21 7.88 22.09
C VAL A 634 -20.43 8.37 20.66
N THR A 635 -21.57 9.01 20.39
CA THR A 635 -21.93 9.50 19.04
C THR A 635 -20.94 10.55 18.54
N ASN A 636 -20.54 11.52 19.38
CA ASN A 636 -19.57 12.54 19.00
C ASN A 636 -18.16 11.96 18.82
N THR A 637 -17.78 10.97 19.63
CA THR A 637 -16.48 10.30 19.51
C THR A 637 -16.38 9.52 18.21
N VAL A 638 -17.41 8.72 17.88
CA VAL A 638 -17.46 7.95 16.62
C VAL A 638 -17.46 8.90 15.42
N ALA A 639 -18.29 9.95 15.43
CA ALA A 639 -18.33 10.92 14.33
C ALA A 639 -17.00 11.66 14.11
N ASN A 640 -16.29 12.03 15.18
CA ASN A 640 -14.98 12.69 15.08
C ASN A 640 -13.89 11.71 14.59
N LEU A 641 -13.92 10.45 15.02
CA LEU A 641 -12.99 9.42 14.55
C LEU A 641 -13.23 9.05 13.08
N ASP A 642 -14.50 8.93 12.67
CA ASP A 642 -14.86 8.69 11.26
C ASP A 642 -14.42 9.86 10.37
N SER A 643 -14.53 11.11 10.84
CA SER A 643 -14.02 12.28 10.11
C SER A 643 -12.49 12.23 9.95
N ILE A 644 -11.75 11.87 11.01
CA ILE A 644 -10.29 11.72 10.97
C ILE A 644 -9.89 10.59 10.01
N GLY A 645 -10.61 9.46 10.04
CA GLY A 645 -10.37 8.32 9.15
C GLY A 645 -10.67 8.64 7.68
N ALA A 646 -11.73 9.40 7.40
CA ALA A 646 -12.07 9.86 6.06
C ALA A 646 -11.05 10.87 5.50
N ASP A 647 -10.57 11.80 6.32
CA ASP A 647 -9.52 12.76 5.94
C ASP A 647 -8.19 12.05 5.65
N TRP A 648 -7.85 11.03 6.45
CA TRP A 648 -6.67 10.17 6.22
C TRP A 648 -6.76 9.38 4.90
N ALA A 649 -7.92 8.76 4.63
CA ALA A 649 -8.14 8.01 3.39
C ALA A 649 -8.12 8.91 2.15
N ALA A 650 -8.51 10.18 2.27
CA ALA A 650 -8.52 11.15 1.18
C ALA A 650 -7.11 11.68 0.84
N ASN A 651 -6.18 11.73 1.80
CA ASN A 651 -4.83 12.25 1.57
C ASN A 651 -3.76 11.54 2.42
N PRO A 652 -3.40 10.27 2.12
CA PRO A 652 -2.46 9.46 2.93
C PRO A 652 -0.98 9.84 2.72
N ALA A 653 -0.68 10.71 1.76
CA ALA A 653 0.67 11.05 1.30
C ALA A 653 1.61 11.66 2.37
N PRO A 654 1.19 12.60 3.25
CA PRO A 654 2.11 13.20 4.21
C PRO A 654 2.51 12.22 5.34
N PHE A 655 1.63 11.29 5.72
CA PHE A 655 1.95 10.23 6.68
C PHE A 655 2.94 9.20 6.11
N LEU A 656 2.75 8.79 4.84
CA LEU A 656 3.67 7.88 4.16
C LEU A 656 5.06 8.50 3.91
N GLN A 657 5.12 9.81 3.63
CA GLN A 657 6.40 10.54 3.54
C GLN A 657 7.09 10.69 4.90
N GLN A 658 6.33 10.82 5.99
CA GLN A 658 6.89 10.94 7.33
C GLN A 658 7.33 9.58 7.92
N LEU A 659 6.63 8.50 7.58
CA LEU A 659 7.07 7.12 7.86
C LEU A 659 8.33 6.75 7.07
N ALA A 660 8.45 7.24 5.83
CA ALA A 660 9.65 7.06 5.00
C ALA A 660 10.84 7.93 5.44
N SER A 661 10.62 9.05 6.14
CA SER A 661 11.68 10.02 6.49
C SER A 661 12.10 10.04 7.97
N ASN A 662 11.26 9.58 8.90
CA ASN A 662 11.59 9.50 10.33
C ASN A 662 11.68 8.03 10.77
N GLN A 663 12.80 7.38 10.46
CA GLN A 663 13.16 6.12 11.10
C GLN A 663 13.58 6.40 12.56
N PHE A 664 12.85 5.78 13.49
CA PHE A 664 13.01 5.77 14.97
C PHE A 664 12.56 7.02 15.74
N GLY A 665 11.48 6.86 16.53
CA GLY A 665 11.32 7.55 17.82
C GLY A 665 10.06 8.38 18.05
N ILE A 666 9.58 9.18 17.08
CA ILE A 666 8.56 10.20 17.38
C ILE A 666 7.13 9.63 17.48
N ALA A 667 6.76 8.69 16.61
CA ALA A 667 5.46 8.01 16.68
C ALA A 667 5.33 7.12 17.94
N GLU A 668 6.46 6.55 18.39
CA GLU A 668 6.52 5.72 19.59
C GLU A 668 6.44 6.59 20.87
N LEU A 669 7.04 7.78 20.89
CA LEU A 669 6.99 8.74 22.01
C LEU A 669 5.60 9.38 22.18
N ILE A 670 4.91 9.69 21.07
CA ILE A 670 3.53 10.19 21.08
C ILE A 670 2.57 9.04 21.42
N GLY A 671 2.79 7.84 20.86
CA GLY A 671 1.99 6.66 21.15
C GLY A 671 2.07 6.22 22.62
N THR A 672 3.25 6.27 23.24
CA THR A 672 3.45 5.89 24.65
C THR A 672 2.96 6.95 25.62
N SER A 673 3.19 8.25 25.37
CA SER A 673 2.65 9.33 26.22
C SER A 673 1.13 9.42 26.17
N LEU A 674 0.52 9.23 25.00
CA LEU A 674 -0.93 9.20 24.84
C LEU A 674 -1.57 7.92 25.41
N ALA A 675 -0.90 6.76 25.27
CA ALA A 675 -1.36 5.51 25.87
C ALA A 675 -1.28 5.51 27.40
N ASN A 676 -0.28 6.16 28.00
CA ASN A 676 -0.17 6.28 29.45
C ASN A 676 -1.14 7.34 30.00
N ALA A 677 -1.30 8.48 29.31
CA ALA A 677 -2.29 9.52 29.65
C ALA A 677 -3.75 9.02 29.58
N SER A 678 -4.09 8.23 28.56
CA SER A 678 -5.42 7.62 28.42
C SER A 678 -5.67 6.47 29.40
N ARG A 679 -4.63 5.71 29.76
CA ARG A 679 -4.68 4.67 30.80
C ARG A 679 -4.88 5.28 32.19
N ASP A 680 -4.18 6.35 32.54
CA ASP A 680 -4.33 7.02 33.84
C ASP A 680 -5.69 7.73 33.98
N PHE A 681 -6.20 8.30 32.88
CA PHE A 681 -7.56 8.84 32.82
C PHE A 681 -8.63 7.73 32.99
N ALA A 682 -8.45 6.56 32.37
CA ALA A 682 -9.35 5.42 32.53
C ALA A 682 -9.32 4.85 33.96
N ILE A 683 -8.16 4.84 34.62
CA ILE A 683 -8.00 4.45 36.03
C ILE A 683 -8.69 5.45 36.97
N GLY A 684 -8.54 6.76 36.72
CA GLY A 684 -9.24 7.81 37.47
C GLY A 684 -10.76 7.76 37.32
N LEU A 685 -11.25 7.48 36.10
CA LEU A 685 -12.68 7.36 35.80
C LEU A 685 -13.32 6.10 36.43
N ALA A 686 -12.57 5.00 36.53
CA ALA A 686 -13.01 3.78 37.20
C ALA A 686 -13.14 3.93 38.74
N GLY A 687 -12.54 4.97 39.34
CA GLY A 687 -12.65 5.30 40.77
C GLY A 687 -13.88 6.15 41.16
N VAL A 688 -14.62 6.66 40.18
CA VAL A 688 -15.81 7.53 40.38
C VAL A 688 -17.05 6.78 40.92
N PRO A 689 -17.37 5.54 40.49
CA PRO A 689 -18.57 4.84 40.95
C PRO A 689 -18.62 4.55 42.48
N PRO A 690 -17.53 4.12 43.15
CA PRO A 690 -17.52 3.95 44.61
C PRO A 690 -17.70 5.28 45.38
N ALA A 691 -17.11 6.38 44.90
CA ALA A 691 -17.22 7.71 45.52
C ALA A 691 -18.63 8.31 45.35
N LEU A 692 -19.27 8.08 44.20
CA LEU A 692 -20.67 8.46 43.96
C LEU A 692 -21.61 7.70 44.91
N GLN A 693 -21.30 6.43 45.20
CA GLN A 693 -22.05 5.60 46.15
C GLN A 693 -21.88 6.09 47.61
N ALA A 694 -20.68 6.54 47.99
CA ALA A 694 -20.39 7.13 49.29
C ALA A 694 -21.04 8.52 49.47
N ALA A 695 -21.00 9.36 48.43
CA ALA A 695 -21.67 10.66 48.41
C ALA A 695 -23.20 10.54 48.47
N PHE A 696 -23.78 9.51 47.83
CA PHE A 696 -25.22 9.23 47.93
C PHE A 696 -25.62 8.80 49.35
N GLN A 697 -24.79 7.99 50.03
CA GLN A 697 -25.03 7.60 51.43
C GLN A 697 -24.92 8.80 52.38
N ALA A 698 -23.98 9.72 52.14
CA ALA A 698 -23.85 10.96 52.91
C ALA A 698 -25.02 11.94 52.68
N LEU A 699 -25.54 12.02 51.44
CA LEU A 699 -26.69 12.84 51.08
C LEU A 699 -28.01 12.28 51.65
N VAL A 700 -28.21 10.95 51.58
CA VAL A 700 -29.35 10.26 52.22
C VAL A 700 -29.31 10.40 53.76
N ALA A 701 -28.12 10.55 54.35
CA ALA A 701 -27.93 10.83 55.78
C ALA A 701 -28.07 12.32 56.17
N GLY A 702 -28.37 13.22 55.22
CA GLY A 702 -28.52 14.66 55.47
C GLY A 702 -27.20 15.44 55.64
N ASN A 703 -26.05 14.82 55.36
CA ASN A 703 -24.73 15.42 55.45
C ASN A 703 -24.25 15.91 54.08
N ILE A 704 -24.73 17.09 53.67
CA ILE A 704 -24.41 17.70 52.38
C ILE A 704 -22.92 18.03 52.25
N THR A 705 -22.24 18.41 53.34
CA THR A 705 -20.81 18.74 53.34
C THR A 705 -19.92 17.49 53.16
N GLY A 706 -20.33 16.34 53.70
CA GLY A 706 -19.65 15.06 53.49
C GLY A 706 -19.81 14.53 52.06
N ALA A 707 -21.01 14.68 51.48
CA ALA A 707 -21.27 14.28 50.09
C ALA A 707 -20.46 15.10 49.07
N VAL A 708 -20.27 16.40 49.34
CA VAL A 708 -19.49 17.31 48.48
C VAL A 708 -17.97 17.08 48.61
N GLY A 709 -17.48 16.70 49.80
CA GLY A 709 -16.06 16.39 50.01
C GLY A 709 -15.59 15.13 49.29
N GLU A 710 -16.37 14.04 49.38
CA GLU A 710 -16.07 12.75 48.72
C GLU A 710 -16.14 12.86 47.18
N LEU A 711 -17.07 13.67 46.66
CA LEU A 711 -17.16 13.99 45.23
C LEU A 711 -16.01 14.88 44.76
N GLY A 712 -15.56 15.83 45.59
CA GLY A 712 -14.44 16.72 45.28
C GLY A 712 -13.11 15.97 45.16
N ASP A 713 -12.81 15.08 46.10
CA ASP A 713 -11.56 14.31 46.11
C ASP A 713 -11.50 13.28 44.95
N ALA A 714 -12.62 12.69 44.56
CA ALA A 714 -12.70 11.76 43.43
C ALA A 714 -12.53 12.45 42.06
N LEU A 715 -13.02 13.68 41.89
CA LEU A 715 -12.88 14.45 40.65
C LEU A 715 -11.46 15.03 40.48
N ILE A 716 -10.77 15.35 41.59
CA ILE A 716 -9.38 15.83 41.58
C ILE A 716 -8.41 14.68 41.22
N SER A 717 -8.70 13.45 41.67
CA SER A 717 -7.85 12.28 41.42
C SER A 717 -7.85 11.78 39.96
N ILE A 718 -8.72 12.30 39.09
CA ILE A 718 -8.74 12.04 37.64
C ILE A 718 -7.55 12.72 36.93
N PHE A 719 -7.01 13.80 37.52
CA PHE A 719 -5.97 14.62 36.90
C PHE A 719 -4.61 14.54 37.63
N PHE A 720 -4.60 14.18 38.92
CA PHE A 720 -3.39 14.07 39.75
C PHE A 720 -3.49 12.84 40.66
N THR A 721 -2.55 11.90 40.57
CA THR A 721 -2.59 10.67 41.38
C THR A 721 -1.73 10.74 42.66
N GLY A 722 -0.94 11.81 42.85
CA GLY A 722 -0.19 12.08 44.08
C GLY A 722 0.71 13.32 44.00
N LEU A 723 0.98 13.93 45.16
CA LEU A 723 1.86 15.10 45.33
C LEU A 723 2.85 14.79 46.46
N ASP A 724 4.08 14.34 46.14
CA ASP A 724 5.12 14.16 47.17
C ASP A 724 5.75 15.51 47.49
N ALA A 725 5.31 16.12 48.60
CA ALA A 725 5.78 17.42 49.08
C ALA A 725 6.84 17.29 50.19
N THR A 726 7.49 16.12 50.34
CA THR A 726 8.45 15.88 51.42
C THR A 726 9.80 16.59 51.20
N ASP A 727 10.09 16.99 49.96
CA ASP A 727 11.25 17.80 49.58
C ASP A 727 10.84 18.96 48.67
N LEU A 728 10.79 20.17 49.23
CA LEU A 728 10.42 21.41 48.50
C LEU A 728 11.47 21.85 47.46
N SER A 729 12.57 21.09 47.29
CA SER A 729 13.55 21.32 46.24
C SER A 729 13.36 20.42 45.01
N ASN A 730 12.43 19.46 45.04
CA ASN A 730 12.12 18.61 43.89
C ASN A 730 10.64 18.15 43.92
N ILE A 731 9.75 18.96 43.34
CA ILE A 731 8.32 18.62 43.19
C ILE A 731 8.16 17.81 41.90
N GLN A 732 7.76 16.53 41.99
CA GLN A 732 7.35 15.73 40.82
C GLN A 732 5.82 15.70 40.70
N LEU A 733 5.31 16.03 39.50
CA LEU A 733 3.89 15.92 39.15
C LEU A 733 3.64 14.54 38.54
N GLN A 734 2.81 13.70 39.17
CA GLN A 734 2.35 12.42 38.62
C GLN A 734 0.87 12.50 38.20
N GLY A 735 0.58 12.05 36.97
CA GLY A 735 -0.74 12.07 36.32
C GLY A 735 -0.67 12.42 34.82
N VAL A 736 -1.83 12.54 34.16
CA VAL A 736 -2.01 12.81 32.70
C VAL A 736 -1.15 13.97 32.16
N VAL A 737 -0.87 14.98 32.99
CA VAL A 737 -0.04 16.15 32.64
C VAL A 737 1.48 15.88 32.76
N GLY A 738 1.90 14.93 33.61
CA GLY A 738 3.28 14.50 33.79
C GLY A 738 3.84 13.72 32.59
N ASP A 739 2.97 12.94 31.93
CA ASP A 739 3.33 12.08 30.80
C ASP A 739 3.42 12.81 29.44
N LEU A 740 2.90 14.04 29.35
CA LEU A 740 2.98 14.88 28.14
C LEU A 740 4.24 15.75 28.08
N LEU A 741 4.98 15.88 29.18
CA LEU A 741 6.21 16.69 29.28
C LEU A 741 7.41 16.22 28.41
N PRO A 742 7.58 14.93 28.01
CA PRO A 742 8.73 14.50 27.20
C PRO A 742 8.75 14.99 25.74
N ILE A 743 7.64 15.52 25.21
CA ILE A 743 7.55 16.00 23.81
C ILE A 743 8.49 17.20 23.54
N VAL A 744 9.02 17.87 24.57
CA VAL A 744 9.81 19.11 24.43
C VAL A 744 11.33 18.88 24.45
N GLY A 745 11.82 17.65 24.61
CA GLY A 745 13.26 17.38 24.80
C GLY A 745 13.88 16.37 23.82
N VAL A 746 14.31 16.82 22.62
CA VAL A 746 15.11 15.99 21.70
C VAL A 746 16.39 16.73 21.25
N PRO A 747 17.61 16.19 21.50
CA PRO A 747 18.86 16.67 20.88
C PRO A 747 19.12 16.08 19.49
N ALA A 748 19.79 16.87 18.64
CA ALA A 748 19.92 16.76 17.18
C ALA A 748 21.05 15.85 16.66
N GLU A 749 20.91 15.31 15.42
CA GLU A 749 22.01 15.13 14.44
C GLU A 749 21.56 15.21 12.95
N PHE A 750 22.20 16.14 12.22
CA PHE A 750 22.50 16.38 10.79
C PHE A 750 21.47 16.27 9.62
N GLY A 751 21.31 17.41 8.92
CA GLY A 751 20.88 17.54 7.50
C GLY A 751 20.38 18.96 7.16
N GLN A 752 20.56 19.46 5.93
CA GLN A 752 20.10 20.83 5.53
C GLN A 752 18.57 20.99 5.65
N ASN A 753 17.80 19.91 5.43
CA ASN A 753 16.36 19.84 5.71
C ASN A 753 16.05 19.99 7.22
N ALA A 754 16.98 19.59 8.10
CA ALA A 754 16.84 19.76 9.55
C ALA A 754 16.95 21.23 9.98
N ILE A 755 17.60 22.12 9.20
CA ILE A 755 17.64 23.55 9.50
C ILE A 755 16.30 24.21 9.18
N ASN A 756 15.65 23.85 8.07
CA ASN A 756 14.31 24.35 7.73
C ASN A 756 13.24 23.77 8.64
N VAL A 757 13.36 22.50 9.01
CA VAL A 757 12.50 21.85 10.01
C VAL A 757 12.72 22.42 11.40
N LEU A 758 13.97 22.68 11.81
CA LEU A 758 14.27 23.35 13.08
C LEU A 758 13.74 24.78 13.08
N ALA A 759 13.82 25.51 11.96
CA ALA A 759 13.22 26.82 11.82
C ALA A 759 11.69 26.76 11.95
N ALA A 760 11.02 25.80 11.30
CA ALA A 760 9.58 25.59 11.45
C ALA A 760 9.18 25.20 12.89
N LEU A 761 9.95 24.32 13.53
CA LEU A 761 9.76 23.87 14.91
C LEU A 761 10.16 24.91 15.97
N THR A 762 10.77 26.02 15.57
CA THR A 762 11.15 27.13 16.46
C THR A 762 10.51 28.47 16.08
N ASP A 763 9.73 28.50 15.00
CA ASP A 763 8.99 29.69 14.59
C ASP A 763 7.77 29.89 15.49
N THR A 764 7.85 30.83 16.42
CA THR A 764 6.75 31.20 17.31
C THR A 764 6.03 32.46 16.85
N ASN A 765 6.25 32.91 15.61
CA ASN A 765 5.63 34.14 15.13
C ASN A 765 4.11 34.00 15.00
N ILE A 766 3.42 35.12 15.20
CA ILE A 766 1.99 35.26 14.94
C ILE A 766 1.87 36.35 13.88
N SER A 767 1.35 35.99 12.70
CA SER A 767 1.08 36.92 11.61
C SER A 767 -0.43 37.04 11.42
N PHE A 768 -0.92 38.27 11.34
CA PHE A 768 -2.33 38.56 11.07
C PHE A 768 -2.40 39.65 10.01
N ASP A 769 -2.95 39.32 8.84
CA ASP A 769 -3.12 40.24 7.72
C ASP A 769 -4.60 40.33 7.32
N ILE A 770 -5.20 41.48 7.64
CA ILE A 770 -6.61 41.76 7.39
C ILE A 770 -6.90 42.05 5.91
N GLY A 771 -5.89 42.42 5.10
CA GLY A 771 -6.05 42.72 3.67
C GLY A 771 -6.14 41.46 2.80
N THR A 772 -5.54 40.37 3.27
CA THR A 772 -5.57 39.03 2.65
C THR A 772 -6.50 38.05 3.37
N LEU A 773 -7.16 38.48 4.45
CA LEU A 773 -7.96 37.63 5.34
C LEU A 773 -7.16 36.41 5.83
N SER A 774 -5.94 36.63 6.30
CA SER A 774 -5.05 35.54 6.75
C SER A 774 -4.59 35.67 8.20
N MET A 775 -4.51 34.52 8.88
CA MET A 775 -3.94 34.41 10.23
C MET A 775 -3.09 33.16 10.32
N GLU A 776 -1.83 33.34 10.67
CA GLU A 776 -0.81 32.29 10.70
C GLU A 776 -0.12 32.28 12.06
N PHE A 777 -0.20 31.14 12.75
CA PHE A 777 0.58 30.85 13.94
C PHE A 777 1.72 29.93 13.55
N GLY A 778 2.92 30.28 14.00
CA GLY A 778 4.07 29.40 13.91
C GLY A 778 3.81 28.07 14.64
N LEU A 779 4.44 27.01 14.15
CA LEU A 779 4.09 25.61 14.45
C LEU A 779 4.04 25.27 15.96
N PRO A 780 4.99 25.69 16.82
CA PRO A 780 4.92 25.41 18.26
C PRO A 780 3.73 26.07 18.94
N LEU A 781 3.33 27.25 18.48
CA LEU A 781 2.21 27.98 19.04
C LEU A 781 0.86 27.44 18.54
N ALA A 782 0.81 26.98 17.29
CA ALA A 782 -0.32 26.22 16.76
C ALA A 782 -0.50 24.89 17.51
N MET A 783 0.57 24.13 17.74
CA MET A 783 0.52 22.90 18.54
C MET A 783 0.16 23.19 20.00
N GLY A 784 0.72 24.24 20.58
CA GLY A 784 0.38 24.69 21.93
C GLY A 784 -1.11 25.04 22.07
N LEU A 785 -1.68 25.73 21.08
CA LEU A 785 -3.10 26.07 21.04
C LEU A 785 -4.00 24.82 20.97
N ASN A 786 -3.63 23.82 20.17
CA ASN A 786 -4.35 22.56 20.05
C ASN A 786 -4.19 21.67 21.31
N ALA A 787 -3.08 21.81 22.05
CA ALA A 787 -2.81 21.04 23.28
C ALA A 787 -3.55 21.61 24.50
N ILE A 788 -3.78 22.92 24.57
CA ILE A 788 -4.50 23.56 25.69
C ILE A 788 -6.02 23.56 25.52
N GLY A 789 -6.54 23.21 24.33
CA GLY A 789 -7.96 23.20 24.04
C GLY A 789 -8.76 22.24 24.93
N SER A 790 -8.25 21.02 25.13
CA SER A 790 -8.91 19.99 25.92
C SER A 790 -9.09 20.36 27.41
N PRO A 791 -8.09 20.91 28.12
CA PRO A 791 -8.29 21.48 29.45
C PRO A 791 -9.35 22.60 29.51
N ILE A 792 -9.42 23.46 28.48
CA ILE A 792 -10.36 24.59 28.42
C ILE A 792 -11.80 24.10 28.20
N THR A 793 -12.01 23.20 27.25
CA THR A 793 -13.34 22.62 26.95
C THR A 793 -13.84 21.74 28.10
N THR A 794 -12.94 21.10 28.83
CA THR A 794 -13.26 20.37 30.08
C THR A 794 -13.72 21.32 31.18
N ALA A 795 -13.03 22.45 31.38
CA ALA A 795 -13.43 23.44 32.37
C ALA A 795 -14.82 24.03 32.08
N PHE A 796 -15.15 24.27 30.81
CA PHE A 796 -16.51 24.66 30.40
C PHE A 796 -17.53 23.55 30.67
N ALA A 797 -17.23 22.28 30.35
CA ALA A 797 -18.12 21.16 30.62
C ALA A 797 -18.36 20.92 32.13
N VAL A 798 -17.35 21.18 32.97
CA VAL A 798 -17.49 21.17 34.44
C VAL A 798 -18.41 22.30 34.90
N ALA A 799 -18.21 23.53 34.38
CA ALA A 799 -19.05 24.68 34.72
C ALA A 799 -20.51 24.47 34.31
N ASP A 800 -20.76 23.93 33.12
CA ASP A 800 -22.10 23.63 32.61
C ASP A 800 -22.79 22.51 33.40
N SER A 801 -22.04 21.46 33.76
CA SER A 801 -22.56 20.37 34.60
C SER A 801 -22.89 20.83 36.02
N ALA A 802 -22.06 21.72 36.60
CA ALA A 802 -22.32 22.33 37.89
C ALA A 802 -23.52 23.30 37.86
N ALA A 803 -23.68 24.07 36.79
CA ALA A 803 -24.82 24.96 36.60
C ALA A 803 -26.14 24.18 36.39
N ALA A 804 -26.09 23.08 35.63
CA ALA A 804 -27.23 22.19 35.42
C ALA A 804 -27.69 21.54 36.75
N PHE A 805 -26.74 21.09 37.57
CA PHE A 805 -27.03 20.57 38.90
C PHE A 805 -27.61 21.65 39.83
N ALA A 806 -26.98 22.83 39.91
CA ALA A 806 -27.44 23.92 40.77
C ALA A 806 -28.83 24.43 40.38
N GLY A 807 -29.09 24.60 39.07
CA GLY A 807 -30.40 25.00 38.56
C GLY A 807 -31.50 23.97 38.82
N ALA A 808 -31.19 22.67 38.75
CA ALA A 808 -32.14 21.60 39.06
C ALA A 808 -32.46 21.52 40.55
N VAL A 809 -31.46 21.72 41.42
CA VAL A 809 -31.63 21.78 42.87
C VAL A 809 -32.43 23.02 43.28
N GLU A 810 -32.13 24.19 42.70
CA GLU A 810 -32.85 25.44 42.96
C GLU A 810 -34.30 25.39 42.46
N ALA A 811 -34.56 24.67 41.36
CA ALA A 811 -35.91 24.39 40.85
C ALA A 811 -36.67 23.30 41.63
N GLY A 812 -36.06 22.67 42.63
CA GLY A 812 -36.65 21.58 43.41
C GLY A 812 -36.91 20.30 42.61
N ASN A 813 -36.27 20.14 41.44
CA ASN A 813 -36.43 18.99 40.56
C ASN A 813 -35.33 17.95 40.84
N LEU A 814 -35.65 17.02 41.74
CA LEU A 814 -34.71 15.98 42.17
C LEU A 814 -34.29 15.04 41.02
N GLU A 815 -35.18 14.80 40.06
CA GLU A 815 -34.91 13.95 38.89
C GLU A 815 -33.87 14.57 37.96
N ALA A 816 -34.02 15.87 37.66
CA ALA A 816 -33.06 16.61 36.84
C ALA A 816 -31.70 16.81 37.54
N ALA A 817 -31.70 16.96 38.88
CA ALA A 817 -30.47 17.07 39.65
C ALA A 817 -29.68 15.76 39.66
N VAL A 818 -30.36 14.62 39.77
CA VAL A 818 -29.74 13.28 39.67
C VAL A 818 -29.25 13.02 38.24
N ALA A 819 -30.03 13.37 37.22
CA ALA A 819 -29.60 13.22 35.83
C ALA A 819 -28.38 14.08 35.48
N ALA A 820 -28.34 15.33 35.96
CA ALA A 820 -27.18 16.22 35.80
C ALA A 820 -25.93 15.68 36.49
N LEU A 821 -26.08 15.06 37.67
CA LEU A 821 -24.98 14.48 38.44
C LEU A 821 -24.45 13.18 37.81
N VAL A 822 -25.34 12.30 37.35
CA VAL A 822 -24.98 11.02 36.69
C VAL A 822 -24.40 11.26 35.29
N GLY A 823 -24.89 12.28 34.59
CA GLY A 823 -24.40 12.71 33.28
C GLY A 823 -23.14 13.58 33.34
N ALA A 824 -22.79 14.16 34.49
CA ALA A 824 -21.62 15.04 34.63
C ALA A 824 -20.30 14.36 34.21
N PRO A 825 -19.99 13.12 34.58
CA PRO A 825 -18.79 12.44 34.10
C PRO A 825 -18.76 12.30 32.56
N ALA A 826 -19.89 11.95 31.95
CA ALA A 826 -20.00 11.85 30.49
C ALA A 826 -19.84 13.21 29.81
N ASN A 827 -20.44 14.27 30.36
CA ASN A 827 -20.32 15.63 29.83
C ASN A 827 -18.89 16.15 29.95
N ILE A 828 -18.20 15.89 31.06
CA ILE A 828 -16.81 16.28 31.30
C ILE A 828 -15.87 15.51 30.36
N ALA A 829 -16.06 14.19 30.24
CA ALA A 829 -15.31 13.37 29.28
C ALA A 829 -15.58 13.81 27.83
N ASN A 830 -16.83 14.13 27.51
CA ASN A 830 -17.20 14.64 26.19
C ASN A 830 -16.60 16.02 25.92
N GLY A 831 -16.53 16.89 26.92
CA GLY A 831 -15.81 18.16 26.85
C GLY A 831 -14.30 17.97 26.61
N PHE A 832 -13.68 17.02 27.31
CA PHE A 832 -12.26 16.72 27.19
C PHE A 832 -11.89 16.12 25.83
N LEU A 833 -12.69 15.19 25.32
CA LEU A 833 -12.41 14.46 24.09
C LEU A 833 -12.95 15.16 22.84
N ASN A 834 -14.20 15.63 22.89
CA ASN A 834 -14.96 16.11 21.72
C ASN A 834 -15.48 17.55 21.87
N GLY A 835 -15.15 18.23 22.97
CA GLY A 835 -15.68 19.56 23.26
C GLY A 835 -15.21 20.61 22.25
N GLU A 836 -15.99 21.67 22.07
CA GLU A 836 -15.62 22.80 21.23
C GLU A 836 -15.86 24.09 22.00
N ALA A 837 -14.90 25.00 21.97
CA ALA A 837 -15.05 26.35 22.49
C ALA A 837 -14.36 27.36 21.59
N THR A 838 -14.74 28.63 21.72
CA THR A 838 -14.12 29.74 20.99
C THR A 838 -13.61 30.76 22.00
N LEU A 839 -12.32 31.08 21.95
CA LEU A 839 -11.74 32.16 22.74
C LEU A 839 -11.81 33.46 21.94
N GLU A 840 -12.47 34.47 22.51
CA GLU A 840 -12.59 35.80 21.91
C GLU A 840 -11.41 36.68 22.34
N LEU A 841 -10.60 37.13 21.37
CA LEU A 841 -9.47 38.03 21.60
C LEU A 841 -9.73 39.39 20.94
N PRO A 842 -10.08 40.45 21.71
CA PRO A 842 -10.26 41.79 21.16
C PRO A 842 -8.92 42.37 20.70
N LEU A 843 -8.84 42.77 19.43
CA LEU A 843 -7.62 43.31 18.84
C LEU A 843 -7.57 44.84 18.93
N PRO A 844 -6.39 45.45 19.16
CA PRO A 844 -6.27 46.88 19.31
C PRO A 844 -6.53 47.61 17.97
N PRO A 845 -7.25 48.75 17.99
CA PRO A 845 -7.65 49.49 16.78
C PRO A 845 -6.47 50.10 15.99
N SER A 846 -5.25 50.05 16.54
CA SER A 846 -4.01 50.48 15.87
C SER A 846 -3.54 49.56 14.73
N LEU A 847 -4.18 48.40 14.55
CA LEU A 847 -3.90 47.41 13.49
C LEU A 847 -4.73 47.61 12.20
N ALA A 848 -5.40 48.75 12.02
CA ALA A 848 -6.37 48.95 10.93
C ALA A 848 -5.78 49.55 9.63
N PRO A 849 -6.14 48.99 8.46
CA PRO A 849 -6.41 49.76 7.26
C PRO A 849 -7.91 49.85 6.94
N ILE A 850 -8.82 49.13 7.64
CA ILE A 850 -10.25 49.10 7.31
C ILE A 850 -10.94 50.38 7.81
N PRO A 851 -11.35 51.29 6.92
CA PRO A 851 -12.01 52.53 7.32
C PRO A 851 -13.46 52.22 7.76
N GLY A 852 -13.82 52.56 9.00
CA GLY A 852 -15.21 52.51 9.49
C GLY A 852 -15.58 51.33 10.41
N ALA A 853 -14.64 50.47 10.81
CA ALA A 853 -14.88 49.43 11.82
C ALA A 853 -14.76 50.00 13.26
N ASP A 854 -15.71 49.67 14.14
CA ASP A 854 -15.76 50.08 15.55
C ASP A 854 -14.93 49.18 16.47
N SER A 855 -14.90 47.87 16.18
CA SER A 855 -14.06 46.88 16.87
C SER A 855 -13.78 45.67 15.98
N ILE A 856 -12.67 44.98 16.27
CA ILE A 856 -12.31 43.71 15.64
C ILE A 856 -11.99 42.72 16.76
N THR A 857 -12.69 41.59 16.76
CA THR A 857 -12.45 40.47 17.69
C THR A 857 -11.99 39.27 16.88
N ALA A 858 -10.85 38.67 17.25
CA ALA A 858 -10.44 37.39 16.70
C ALA A 858 -11.10 36.25 17.49
N ASN A 859 -11.73 35.32 16.79
CA ASN A 859 -12.40 34.16 17.34
C ASN A 859 -11.51 32.94 17.12
N ILE A 860 -10.85 32.50 18.20
CA ILE A 860 -9.89 31.40 18.21
C ILE A 860 -10.61 30.10 18.57
N PRO A 861 -10.80 29.16 17.64
CA PRO A 861 -11.40 27.86 17.96
C PRO A 861 -10.41 27.02 18.77
N VAL A 862 -10.91 26.42 19.84
CA VAL A 862 -10.19 25.43 20.67
C VAL A 862 -11.06 24.19 20.83
N GLY A 863 -10.46 23.01 20.70
CA GLY A 863 -11.19 21.73 20.70
C GLY A 863 -10.67 20.75 21.74
N GLY A 864 -11.51 19.77 22.08
CA GLY A 864 -11.11 18.55 22.75
C GLY A 864 -10.13 17.73 21.90
N ILE A 865 -9.53 16.71 22.49
CA ILE A 865 -8.41 15.95 21.90
C ILE A 865 -8.68 15.46 20.47
N LEU A 866 -9.93 15.08 20.18
CA LEU A 866 -10.38 14.46 18.93
C LEU A 866 -11.13 15.43 18.00
N THR A 867 -11.32 16.68 18.39
CA THR A 867 -12.12 17.64 17.62
C THR A 867 -11.46 17.98 16.27
N PRO A 868 -12.19 17.90 15.13
CA PRO A 868 -11.65 18.25 13.81
C PRO A 868 -11.09 19.68 13.74
N LEU A 869 -10.12 19.89 12.84
CA LEU A 869 -9.48 21.19 12.64
C LEU A 869 -10.43 22.19 11.96
N LYS A 870 -10.54 23.41 12.50
CA LYS A 870 -11.37 24.49 11.95
C LYS A 870 -10.53 25.72 11.64
N ASN A 871 -11.01 26.52 10.68
CA ASN A 871 -10.43 27.82 10.36
C ASN A 871 -10.75 28.84 11.45
N PHE A 872 -9.82 29.76 11.69
CA PHE A 872 -10.09 30.92 12.53
C PHE A 872 -11.13 31.84 11.87
N SER A 873 -11.80 32.64 12.68
CA SER A 873 -12.69 33.69 12.19
C SER A 873 -12.44 34.99 12.93
N ALA A 874 -12.84 36.11 12.33
CA ALA A 874 -12.84 37.41 12.99
C ALA A 874 -14.22 38.05 12.88
N THR A 875 -14.72 38.58 13.99
CA THR A 875 -15.92 39.40 14.01
C THR A 875 -15.53 40.88 13.97
N VAL A 876 -15.99 41.58 12.94
CA VAL A 876 -15.82 43.03 12.75
C VAL A 876 -17.15 43.72 12.97
N VAL A 877 -17.18 44.76 13.80
CA VAL A 877 -18.41 45.52 14.07
C VAL A 877 -18.40 46.83 13.29
N PHE A 878 -19.44 47.09 12.49
CA PHE A 878 -19.66 48.35 11.76
C PHE A 878 -20.95 49.02 12.24
N GLY A 879 -20.86 50.21 12.84
CA GLY A 879 -22.02 50.96 13.31
C GLY A 879 -22.90 50.16 14.29
N GLY A 880 -22.30 49.26 15.08
CA GLY A 880 -22.98 48.36 16.01
C GLY A 880 -23.47 47.02 15.44
N ALA A 881 -23.26 46.70 14.16
CA ALA A 881 -23.62 45.42 13.55
C ALA A 881 -22.39 44.49 13.37
N PRO A 882 -22.39 43.26 13.93
CA PRO A 882 -21.28 42.31 13.78
C PRO A 882 -21.30 41.59 12.43
N LEU A 883 -20.13 41.44 11.82
CA LEU A 883 -19.87 40.67 10.61
C LEU A 883 -18.73 39.68 10.87
N THR A 884 -18.99 38.37 10.79
CA THR A 884 -17.97 37.32 10.93
C THR A 884 -17.36 36.97 9.59
N LEU A 885 -16.03 37.05 9.51
CA LEU A 885 -15.25 36.75 8.31
C LEU A 885 -14.37 35.52 8.59
N PRO A 886 -14.43 34.46 7.76
CA PRO A 886 -13.50 33.34 7.88
C PRO A 886 -12.09 33.80 7.47
N LEU A 887 -11.09 33.38 8.23
CA LEU A 887 -9.68 33.65 7.96
C LEU A 887 -9.03 32.41 7.33
N THR A 888 -8.15 32.65 6.37
CA THR A 888 -7.34 31.62 5.70
C THR A 888 -5.98 31.48 6.41
N GLY A 889 -5.38 30.29 6.47
CA GLY A 889 -4.09 30.09 7.14
C GLY A 889 -4.08 28.91 8.11
N THR A 890 -3.52 29.09 9.30
CA THR A 890 -3.43 28.03 10.33
C THR A 890 -4.83 27.54 10.73
N THR A 891 -4.97 26.25 11.02
CA THR A 891 -6.21 25.67 11.56
C THR A 891 -6.03 25.21 13.00
N ALA A 892 -7.11 25.22 13.78
CA ALA A 892 -7.10 24.81 15.18
C ALA A 892 -8.36 24.00 15.54
N GLY A 893 -8.17 23.02 16.43
CA GLY A 893 -9.15 22.02 16.85
C GLY A 893 -8.53 21.16 17.95
N GLY A 894 -8.49 19.84 17.75
CA GLY A 894 -7.88 18.87 18.66
C GLY A 894 -6.43 18.56 18.33
N ILE A 895 -5.67 18.19 19.37
CA ILE A 895 -4.25 17.85 19.24
C ILE A 895 -4.01 16.62 18.34
N ILE A 896 -4.92 15.64 18.30
CA ILE A 896 -4.75 14.44 17.47
C ILE A 896 -4.91 14.77 15.98
N PRO A 897 -6.00 15.42 15.52
CA PRO A 897 -6.08 15.91 14.15
C PRO A 897 -4.93 16.85 13.75
N ALA A 898 -4.44 17.66 14.69
CA ALA A 898 -3.30 18.55 14.45
C ALA A 898 -1.99 17.79 14.22
N LEU A 899 -1.74 16.71 14.97
CA LEU A 899 -0.57 15.84 14.81
C LEU A 899 -0.65 14.94 13.57
N VAL A 900 -1.86 14.55 13.17
CA VAL A 900 -2.08 13.62 12.05
C VAL A 900 -2.11 14.35 10.70
N ASN A 901 -2.71 15.53 10.63
CA ASN A 901 -2.94 16.24 9.37
C ASN A 901 -2.09 17.51 9.24
N TYR A 902 -2.08 18.38 10.25
CA TYR A 902 -1.46 19.70 10.15
C TYR A 902 0.08 19.67 10.30
N LEU A 903 0.60 18.95 11.31
CA LEU A 903 2.04 18.86 11.57
C LEU A 903 2.82 18.23 10.40
N PRO A 904 2.39 17.10 9.80
CA PRO A 904 3.07 16.50 8.65
C PRO A 904 3.11 17.41 7.43
N GLU A 905 2.01 18.12 7.14
CA GLU A 905 1.93 19.06 6.01
C GLU A 905 2.91 20.23 6.18
N GLN A 906 2.99 20.82 7.38
CA GLN A 906 3.92 21.93 7.66
C GLN A 906 5.39 21.49 7.60
N LEU A 907 5.69 20.28 8.07
CA LEU A 907 7.03 19.69 7.98
C LEU A 907 7.42 19.36 6.52
N ALA A 908 6.48 18.87 5.72
CA ALA A 908 6.71 18.64 4.28
C ALA A 908 7.01 19.94 3.52
N ILE A 909 6.28 21.03 3.83
CA ILE A 909 6.54 22.37 3.27
C ILE A 909 7.93 22.89 3.65
N ALA A 910 8.40 22.62 4.88
CA ALA A 910 9.73 22.99 5.34
C ALA A 910 10.87 22.18 4.68
N ILE A 911 10.63 20.90 4.40
CA ILE A 911 11.58 19.99 3.73
C ILE A 911 11.69 20.29 2.21
N GLY A 912 10.63 20.80 1.58
CA GLY A 912 10.59 21.11 0.15
C GLY A 912 11.17 22.46 -0.29
N LYS A 913 11.74 23.25 0.63
CA LYS A 913 12.31 24.60 0.37
C LYS A 913 13.83 24.63 0.28
#